data_AF-A0A2V8RW00-F1
#
_entry.id   AF-A0A2V8RW00-F1
#
_cell.length_a   1.000
_cell.length_b   1.000
_cell.length_c   1.000
_cell.angle_alpha   90.00
_cell.angle_beta   90.00
_cell.angle_gamma   90.00
#
_symmetry.space_group_name_H-M   'P 1'
#
loop_
_entity.id
_entity.type
_entity.pdbx_description
1 polymer ?
#
loop_
_entity_poly.entity_id
_entity_poly.type
_entity_poly.pdbx_seq_one_letter_code
_entity_poly.pdbx_strand_id
1 'polypeptide(L)'
;MKRSFVFVALFLLTLSVCKVAVAAPADVWISVRSKNFHLIGNASEKNIRAVATRLEQFRETFRLLFPGMKIASSTPTTVIVFKNAAAYRPFKPKRPDGKPDDGIAGYFQSGDDVNYITLSTEGETEDTFGTIFHEYTHFMLDTSIGKANIPPWFNEGLAEYYQTYKIEEDQKVTLGIVQNSHLNLLQQTKLIPLNQFFAIDNYSLHANGDHSRSIFYAQAWVLMHYLIQGNGGNNVKNLERFLSLVLRDVPPESAFKQAFNSDYATMERELTDYIRKNKYTATLFPLKNKLVFDAEMAVAPISEATTATYLGDLLLHTQQYNDAEIQLKQALAAEPDSVMANTSMGLVKMKQRNFPEAKRFLERAITLDGKSAFSHYNYAFALSREGLDEFGYAQSYSTETAAKMRASLARAIELNPQFPESYRLLGFVSLVTGDDLDNALKLVNRGLAIQPGDPGLMLVAAKIMFRQEKFDAARSLAEKVAKSTEKKETKADAEEVIASIERTLDAKAAYEKQVADARAQYEAKALNLNLASSKAPKILKRKDITDEQMKQIERDRMNVGINSVLPPVETGQIRTLGRVDKIICRSGTIRISFTSAEGPLTLSAVDFQSMQLGIFKEGTENFEVGCGSDLSKENVVATYVHPQRPFPGVAGQIVGLSIVPAEFRLMSQKEIADYQLVIVEGAPPTDIAKNVKVVADQQTEFEQRRREAMMRQLQQALREPRDGETRLVGTIEKVECSGQAMSVSVNSDKGPMKLKIGAPNDLHLMVMTPDAAGVRFGCNESFPGLKAVITYFVSADKKPKYAGDLRSVEFVPASFTLP
;
A
#
# COMPACT_ATOMS: atom_id res chain seq x y z
N MET A 1 77.71 42.24 45.88
CA MET A 1 76.73 41.18 46.20
C MET A 1 75.32 41.78 46.20
N LYS A 2 74.39 41.14 45.48
CA LYS A 2 72.90 41.19 45.52
C LYS A 2 72.17 42.54 45.69
N ARG A 3 71.36 42.89 44.68
CA ARG A 3 70.32 43.94 44.71
C ARG A 3 68.98 43.36 45.19
N SER A 4 68.22 44.11 45.98
CA SER A 4 66.80 43.88 46.28
C SER A 4 66.06 45.21 46.12
N PHE A 5 64.93 45.20 45.40
CA PHE A 5 63.96 46.30 45.37
C PHE A 5 62.57 45.73 45.63
N VAL A 6 61.82 46.45 46.46
CA VAL A 6 60.55 46.07 47.10
C VAL A 6 59.35 46.44 46.21
N PHE A 7 58.34 45.58 46.23
CA PHE A 7 57.04 45.67 45.57
C PHE A 7 56.06 46.59 46.32
N VAL A 8 55.28 47.41 45.59
CA VAL A 8 53.95 47.88 46.01
C VAL A 8 53.02 47.87 44.79
N ALA A 9 51.86 47.23 44.95
CA ALA A 9 50.82 47.07 43.94
C ALA A 9 49.83 48.25 43.95
N LEU A 10 49.27 48.63 42.78
CA LEU A 10 48.06 49.44 42.70
C LEU A 10 47.16 48.99 41.53
N PHE A 11 45.86 48.94 41.85
CA PHE A 11 44.70 48.47 41.08
C PHE A 11 44.47 49.20 39.75
N LEU A 12 44.09 48.46 38.69
CA LEU A 12 43.50 48.99 37.45
C LEU A 12 42.05 48.49 37.31
N LEU A 13 41.12 49.45 37.26
CA LEU A 13 39.68 49.26 37.05
C LEU A 13 39.42 48.94 35.56
N THR A 14 38.88 47.77 35.24
CA THR A 14 38.45 47.40 33.88
C THR A 14 36.94 47.66 33.72
N LEU A 15 36.59 48.67 32.90
CA LEU A 15 35.21 48.86 32.42
C LEU A 15 34.86 47.74 31.42
N SER A 16 33.97 46.83 31.83
CA SER A 16 33.32 45.89 30.92
C SER A 16 32.21 46.59 30.13
N VAL A 17 32.43 46.83 28.84
CA VAL A 17 31.37 47.24 27.91
C VAL A 17 30.49 46.01 27.65
N CYS A 18 29.30 45.98 28.25
CA CYS A 18 28.24 45.05 27.88
C CYS A 18 27.81 45.33 26.43
N LYS A 19 28.28 44.50 25.49
CA LYS A 19 27.66 44.41 24.16
C LYS A 19 26.30 43.72 24.34
N VAL A 20 25.24 44.51 24.36
CA VAL A 20 23.88 43.99 24.15
C VAL A 20 23.86 43.41 22.74
N ALA A 21 23.74 42.09 22.63
CA ALA A 21 23.48 41.43 21.36
C ALA A 21 22.07 41.85 20.92
N VAL A 22 22.00 42.81 20.00
CA VAL A 22 20.76 43.07 19.25
C VAL A 22 20.50 41.80 18.44
N ALA A 23 19.47 41.04 18.80
CA ALA A 23 18.99 39.94 18.00
C ALA A 23 18.75 40.46 16.58
N ALA A 24 19.27 39.78 15.56
CA ALA A 24 18.95 40.09 14.18
C ALA A 24 17.41 40.09 14.02
N PRO A 25 16.83 41.04 13.27
CA PRO A 25 15.39 41.04 13.04
C PRO A 25 14.98 39.68 12.47
N ALA A 26 13.88 39.13 12.99
CA ALA A 26 13.31 37.89 12.48
C ALA A 26 13.09 38.00 10.97
N ASP A 27 13.39 36.94 10.23
CA ASP A 27 13.20 36.91 8.78
C ASP A 27 11.74 37.18 8.45
N VAL A 28 11.49 38.16 7.57
CA VAL A 28 10.14 38.42 7.07
C VAL A 28 9.82 37.37 6.01
N TRP A 29 8.82 36.54 6.29
CA TRP A 29 8.28 35.58 5.34
C TRP A 29 7.07 36.16 4.62
N ILE A 30 7.01 35.90 3.32
CA ILE A 30 5.86 36.27 2.48
C ILE A 30 5.35 35.04 1.75
N SER A 31 4.10 35.12 1.33
CA SER A 31 3.50 34.22 0.37
C SER A 31 3.26 34.95 -0.96
N VAL A 32 3.42 34.22 -2.06
CA VAL A 32 3.09 34.66 -3.41
C VAL A 32 2.18 33.60 -4.02
N ARG A 33 1.03 34.01 -4.56
CA ARG A 33 0.11 33.10 -5.24
C ARG A 33 0.11 33.40 -6.74
N SER A 34 0.47 32.40 -7.53
CA SER A 34 0.34 32.41 -9.00
C SER A 34 -0.85 31.54 -9.43
N LYS A 35 -1.00 31.32 -10.73
CA LYS A 35 -2.09 30.54 -11.32
C LYS A 35 -2.08 29.07 -10.86
N ASN A 36 -0.91 28.45 -10.82
CA ASN A 36 -0.74 27.02 -10.54
C ASN A 36 0.11 26.74 -9.28
N PHE A 37 0.75 27.74 -8.69
CA PHE A 37 1.67 27.55 -7.57
C PHE A 37 1.31 28.44 -6.38
N HIS A 38 1.50 27.88 -5.17
CA HIS A 38 1.56 28.65 -3.94
C HIS A 38 3.02 28.71 -3.50
N LEU A 39 3.60 29.91 -3.44
CA LEU A 39 4.98 30.09 -3.01
C LEU A 39 5.00 30.73 -1.63
N ILE A 40 5.96 30.32 -0.81
CA ILE A 40 6.32 30.99 0.43
C ILE A 40 7.84 31.14 0.50
N GLY A 41 8.33 32.15 1.22
CA GLY A 41 9.77 32.32 1.34
C GLY A 41 10.20 33.50 2.18
N ASN A 42 11.45 33.46 2.64
CA ASN A 42 12.17 34.59 3.22
C ASN A 42 13.13 35.26 2.22
N ALA A 43 13.13 34.83 0.96
CA ALA A 43 13.77 35.55 -0.14
C ALA A 43 13.03 36.87 -0.44
N SER A 44 13.67 37.78 -1.18
CA SER A 44 13.02 39.02 -1.60
C SER A 44 11.79 38.74 -2.47
N GLU A 45 10.75 39.58 -2.36
CA GLU A 45 9.53 39.47 -3.18
C GLU A 45 9.84 39.35 -4.67
N LYS A 46 10.80 40.15 -5.15
CA LYS A 46 11.28 40.09 -6.54
C LYS A 46 11.76 38.69 -6.93
N ASN A 47 12.55 38.03 -6.07
CA ASN A 47 13.07 36.71 -6.38
C ASN A 47 11.97 35.64 -6.32
N ILE A 48 11.05 35.71 -5.35
CA ILE A 48 9.94 34.76 -5.26
C ILE A 48 9.01 34.88 -6.49
N ARG A 49 8.72 36.11 -6.93
CA ARG A 49 8.00 36.39 -8.18
C ARG A 49 8.73 35.88 -9.42
N ALA A 50 10.05 36.00 -9.47
CA ALA A 50 10.86 35.48 -10.57
C ALA A 50 10.82 33.95 -10.64
N VAL A 51 10.94 33.26 -9.50
CA VAL A 51 10.77 31.80 -9.41
C VAL A 51 9.37 31.38 -9.87
N ALA A 52 8.33 32.04 -9.36
CA ALA A 52 6.95 31.79 -9.75
C ALA A 52 6.75 31.96 -11.27
N THR A 53 7.27 33.04 -11.83
CA THR A 53 7.17 33.34 -13.27
C THR A 53 7.83 32.23 -14.08
N ARG A 54 9.03 31.81 -13.69
CA ARG A 54 9.79 30.78 -14.41
C ARG A 54 9.09 29.42 -14.39
N LEU A 55 8.47 29.04 -13.27
CA LEU A 55 7.68 27.81 -13.15
C LEU A 55 6.40 27.87 -13.99
N GLU A 56 5.68 29.00 -14.00
CA GLU A 56 4.50 29.19 -14.84
C GLU A 56 4.84 29.17 -16.33
N GLN A 57 5.93 29.82 -16.73
CA GLN A 57 6.43 29.80 -18.10
C GLN A 57 6.80 28.38 -18.54
N PHE A 58 7.50 27.61 -17.69
CA PHE A 58 7.80 26.21 -17.96
C PHE A 58 6.52 25.39 -18.15
N ARG A 59 5.54 25.52 -17.24
CA ARG A 59 4.27 24.79 -17.30
C ARG A 59 3.46 25.13 -18.55
N GLU A 60 3.37 26.41 -18.94
CA GLU A 60 2.67 26.81 -20.17
C GLU A 60 3.46 26.37 -21.42
N THR A 61 4.79 26.33 -21.35
CA THR A 61 5.65 25.81 -22.42
C THR A 61 5.53 24.31 -22.63
N PHE A 62 5.32 23.54 -21.57
CA PHE A 62 5.19 22.07 -21.66
C PHE A 62 4.10 21.63 -22.64
N ARG A 63 3.07 22.46 -22.83
CA ARG A 63 1.98 22.22 -23.79
C ARG A 63 2.38 22.42 -25.25
N LEU A 64 3.56 22.98 -25.55
CA LEU A 64 3.97 23.25 -26.93
C LEU A 64 4.25 21.96 -27.72
N LEU A 65 4.85 20.94 -27.09
CA LEU A 65 5.09 19.65 -27.74
C LEU A 65 3.83 18.77 -27.72
N PHE A 66 3.00 18.87 -26.69
CA PHE A 66 1.81 18.02 -26.54
C PHE A 66 0.56 18.86 -26.23
N PRO A 67 0.04 19.64 -27.20
CA PRO A 67 -1.08 20.56 -26.97
C PRO A 67 -2.39 19.85 -26.61
N GLY A 68 -2.53 18.58 -26.97
CA GLY A 68 -3.68 17.73 -26.59
C GLY A 68 -3.59 17.14 -25.18
N MET A 69 -2.43 17.21 -24.52
CA MET A 69 -2.23 16.64 -23.19
C MET A 69 -2.83 17.55 -22.13
N LYS A 70 -3.85 17.05 -21.43
CA LYS A 70 -4.44 17.75 -20.30
C LYS A 70 -3.63 17.48 -19.04
N ILE A 71 -2.92 18.51 -18.58
CA ILE A 71 -2.23 18.46 -17.28
C ILE A 71 -3.28 18.68 -16.18
N ALA A 72 -3.92 17.59 -15.77
CA ALA A 72 -4.86 17.58 -14.66
C ALA A 72 -4.16 16.97 -13.44
N SER A 73 -3.63 17.82 -12.56
CA SER A 73 -3.19 17.37 -11.25
C SER A 73 -4.15 17.91 -10.20
N SER A 74 -4.57 17.02 -9.30
CA SER A 74 -5.35 17.35 -8.12
C SER A 74 -4.50 17.64 -6.89
N THR A 75 -3.20 17.37 -6.97
CA THR A 75 -2.23 17.58 -5.90
C THR A 75 -1.62 18.98 -6.06
N PRO A 76 -1.91 19.94 -5.16
CA PRO A 76 -1.33 21.27 -5.21
C PRO A 76 0.21 21.22 -5.14
N THR A 77 0.86 22.23 -5.73
CA THR A 77 2.32 22.40 -5.62
C THR A 77 2.64 23.65 -4.81
N THR A 78 3.32 23.44 -3.68
CA THR A 78 3.86 24.49 -2.81
C THR A 78 5.34 24.69 -3.09
N VAL A 79 5.79 25.93 -3.27
CA VAL A 79 7.20 26.25 -3.52
C VAL A 79 7.76 27.00 -2.32
N ILE A 80 8.86 26.52 -1.74
CA ILE A 80 9.54 27.19 -0.63
C ILE A 80 10.86 27.78 -1.12
N VAL A 81 10.95 29.11 -1.09
CA VAL A 81 12.06 29.88 -1.65
C VAL A 81 12.88 30.50 -0.52
N PHE A 82 14.07 29.95 -0.32
CA PHE A 82 14.99 30.40 0.72
C PHE A 82 15.91 31.52 0.22
N LYS A 83 16.16 32.51 1.07
CA LYS A 83 17.05 33.64 0.73
C LYS A 83 18.50 33.24 0.43
N ASN A 84 19.00 32.17 1.05
CA ASN A 84 20.39 31.73 0.95
C ASN A 84 20.58 30.26 1.37
N ALA A 85 21.78 29.73 1.09
CA ALA A 85 22.10 28.33 1.38
C ALA A 85 22.04 27.98 2.87
N ALA A 86 22.38 28.93 3.76
CA ALA A 86 22.33 28.73 5.20
C ALA A 86 20.90 28.54 5.73
N ALA A 87 19.96 29.36 5.26
CA ALA A 87 18.54 29.25 5.61
C ALA A 87 17.91 27.96 5.05
N TYR A 88 18.38 27.52 3.88
CA TYR A 88 17.85 26.32 3.22
C TYR A 88 18.39 25.01 3.83
N ARG A 89 19.63 25.00 4.31
CA ARG A 89 20.36 23.80 4.76
C ARG A 89 19.55 22.84 5.66
N PRO A 90 18.77 23.29 6.65
CA PRO A 90 18.00 22.38 7.52
C PRO A 90 16.89 21.60 6.80
N PHE A 91 16.43 22.09 5.65
CA PHE A 91 15.31 21.56 4.88
C PHE A 91 15.75 20.78 3.64
N LYS A 92 17.06 20.58 3.48
CA LYS A 92 17.59 19.71 2.44
C LYS A 92 17.42 18.23 2.83
N PRO A 93 17.30 17.31 1.86
CA PRO A 93 17.31 15.88 2.11
C PRO A 93 18.58 15.48 2.87
N LYS A 94 18.45 14.53 3.79
CA LYS A 94 19.58 13.98 4.54
C LYS A 94 20.23 12.84 3.77
N ARG A 95 21.56 12.85 3.71
CA ARG A 95 22.40 11.74 3.24
C ARG A 95 22.37 10.57 4.24
N PRO A 96 22.86 9.37 3.88
CA PRO A 96 22.90 8.23 4.79
C PRO A 96 23.65 8.49 6.12
N ASP A 97 24.57 9.46 6.16
CA ASP A 97 25.26 9.90 7.38
C ASP A 97 24.43 10.83 8.28
N GLY A 98 23.16 11.06 7.93
CA GLY A 98 22.21 11.93 8.65
C GLY A 98 22.45 13.43 8.44
N LYS A 99 23.46 13.83 7.65
CA LYS A 99 23.73 15.25 7.37
C LYS A 99 22.94 15.73 6.15
N PRO A 100 22.56 17.01 6.10
CA PRO A 100 22.00 17.62 4.89
C PRO A 100 22.91 17.41 3.68
N ASP A 101 22.31 17.16 2.52
CA ASP A 101 23.03 17.09 1.25
C ASP A 101 23.30 18.49 0.70
N ASP A 102 24.53 18.96 0.87
CA ASP A 102 24.92 20.30 0.44
C ASP A 102 24.99 20.45 -1.09
N GLY A 103 25.10 19.34 -1.83
CA GLY A 103 25.14 19.34 -3.29
C GLY A 103 23.79 19.65 -3.95
N ILE A 104 22.68 19.56 -3.21
CA ILE A 104 21.34 19.83 -3.73
C ILE A 104 21.06 21.33 -3.67
N ALA A 105 20.99 21.98 -4.84
CA ALA A 105 20.64 23.40 -4.97
C ALA A 105 19.13 23.66 -4.93
N GLY A 106 18.34 22.67 -5.37
CA GLY A 106 16.88 22.66 -5.32
C GLY A 106 16.36 21.26 -5.64
N TYR A 107 15.15 20.92 -5.23
CA TYR A 107 14.53 19.63 -5.53
C TYR A 107 13.01 19.72 -5.61
N PHE A 108 12.41 18.71 -6.23
CA PHE A 108 10.99 18.45 -6.24
C PHE A 108 10.72 17.22 -5.37
N GLN A 109 9.73 17.33 -4.48
CA GLN A 109 9.25 16.24 -3.63
C GLN A 109 7.79 16.03 -3.95
N SER A 110 7.46 14.90 -4.58
CA SER A 110 6.08 14.49 -4.77
C SER A 110 5.46 14.00 -3.47
N GLY A 111 4.15 14.18 -3.36
CA GLY A 111 3.33 13.64 -2.27
C GLY A 111 1.95 13.30 -2.79
N ASP A 112 1.21 12.53 -2.02
CA ASP A 112 -0.15 12.12 -2.40
C ASP A 112 -1.11 13.33 -2.34
N ASP A 113 -0.83 14.29 -1.46
CA ASP A 113 -1.67 15.43 -1.09
C ASP A 113 -1.07 16.80 -1.39
N VAL A 114 0.24 16.93 -1.34
CA VAL A 114 0.97 18.15 -1.71
C VAL A 114 2.30 17.77 -2.36
N ASN A 115 2.67 18.54 -3.38
CA ASN A 115 4.02 18.52 -3.94
C ASN A 115 4.80 19.71 -3.41
N TYR A 116 6.08 19.51 -3.14
CA TYR A 116 6.99 20.58 -2.77
C TYR A 116 8.04 20.82 -3.85
N ILE A 117 8.27 22.09 -4.17
CA ILE A 117 9.51 22.54 -4.83
C ILE A 117 10.26 23.37 -3.80
N THR A 118 11.54 23.12 -3.61
CA THR A 118 12.34 23.91 -2.67
C THR A 118 13.65 24.32 -3.32
N LEU A 119 14.07 25.56 -3.08
CA LEU A 119 15.32 26.09 -3.63
C LEU A 119 15.82 27.29 -2.84
N SER A 120 17.11 27.59 -3.02
CA SER A 120 17.72 28.85 -2.60
C SER A 120 17.91 29.76 -3.80
N THR A 121 17.70 31.07 -3.62
CA THR A 121 17.96 32.08 -4.67
C THR A 121 19.45 32.47 -4.75
N GLU A 122 20.23 32.10 -3.74
CA GLU A 122 21.69 32.26 -3.75
C GLU A 122 22.33 31.16 -4.58
N GLY A 123 23.12 31.53 -5.58
CA GLY A 123 23.80 30.58 -6.46
C GLY A 123 22.87 29.92 -7.49
N GLU A 124 21.76 30.58 -7.88
CA GLU A 124 20.89 30.10 -8.97
C GLU A 124 21.70 29.79 -10.23
N THR A 125 21.85 28.50 -10.53
CA THR A 125 22.46 28.00 -11.77
C THR A 125 21.39 27.45 -12.70
N GLU A 126 21.72 27.33 -13.99
CA GLU A 126 20.88 26.56 -14.94
C GLU A 126 20.61 25.14 -14.43
N ASP A 127 21.58 24.54 -13.73
CA ASP A 127 21.46 23.20 -13.14
C ASP A 127 20.36 23.10 -12.07
N THR A 128 20.16 24.14 -11.26
CA THR A 128 19.14 24.13 -10.17
C THR A 128 17.73 23.97 -10.74
N PHE A 129 17.39 24.78 -11.73
CA PHE A 129 16.09 24.70 -12.39
C PHE A 129 16.00 23.48 -13.31
N GLY A 130 17.11 23.03 -13.89
CA GLY A 130 17.16 21.82 -14.71
C GLY A 130 16.63 20.60 -13.96
N THR A 131 17.15 20.34 -12.75
CA THR A 131 16.65 19.23 -11.91
C THR A 131 15.17 19.41 -11.54
N ILE A 132 14.74 20.62 -11.19
CA ILE A 132 13.32 20.88 -10.86
C ILE A 132 12.42 20.60 -12.07
N PHE A 133 12.82 21.01 -13.27
CA PHE A 133 12.06 20.78 -14.50
C PHE A 133 12.03 19.31 -14.92
N HIS A 134 13.12 18.58 -14.69
CA HIS A 134 13.20 17.14 -14.90
C HIS A 134 12.12 16.43 -14.07
N GLU A 135 12.18 16.61 -12.74
CA GLU A 135 11.24 15.96 -11.81
C GLU A 135 9.79 16.44 -12.02
N TYR A 136 9.60 17.73 -12.30
CA TYR A 136 8.26 18.26 -12.58
C TYR A 136 7.68 17.72 -13.90
N THR A 137 8.53 17.37 -14.87
CA THR A 137 8.11 16.68 -16.11
C THR A 137 7.58 15.29 -15.81
N HIS A 138 8.30 14.50 -15.00
CA HIS A 138 7.79 13.20 -14.54
C HIS A 138 6.41 13.33 -13.90
N PHE A 139 6.26 14.27 -12.97
CA PHE A 139 4.98 14.52 -12.33
C PHE A 139 3.85 14.85 -13.32
N MET A 140 4.10 15.74 -14.29
CA MET A 140 3.09 16.08 -15.31
C MET A 140 2.72 14.88 -16.19
N LEU A 141 3.69 14.03 -16.54
CA LEU A 141 3.45 12.84 -17.36
C LEU A 141 2.73 11.74 -16.58
N ASP A 142 3.15 11.46 -15.36
CA ASP A 142 2.56 10.46 -14.49
C ASP A 142 1.09 10.80 -14.16
N THR A 143 0.78 12.08 -13.96
CA THR A 143 -0.59 12.54 -13.71
C THR A 143 -1.45 12.57 -14.96
N SER A 144 -0.88 12.80 -16.15
CA SER A 144 -1.65 12.94 -17.39
C SER A 144 -1.86 11.60 -18.13
N ILE A 145 -0.85 10.72 -18.15
CA ILE A 145 -0.85 9.46 -18.90
C ILE A 145 -1.01 8.26 -17.95
N GLY A 146 -0.44 8.37 -16.76
CA GLY A 146 -0.39 7.30 -15.78
C GLY A 146 0.96 6.61 -15.73
N LYS A 147 1.53 6.54 -14.52
CA LYS A 147 2.84 5.91 -14.27
C LYS A 147 2.92 4.47 -14.78
N ALA A 148 1.83 3.70 -14.69
CA ALA A 148 1.77 2.33 -15.21
C ALA A 148 1.55 2.21 -16.73
N ASN A 149 1.27 3.32 -17.40
CA ASN A 149 0.96 3.35 -18.83
C ASN A 149 2.08 3.97 -19.67
N ILE A 150 2.89 4.85 -19.08
CA ILE A 150 3.98 5.54 -19.77
C ILE A 150 5.24 4.65 -19.82
N PRO A 151 5.85 4.44 -21.01
CA PRO A 151 7.12 3.72 -21.10
C PRO A 151 8.25 4.47 -20.37
N PRO A 152 9.14 3.79 -19.62
CA PRO A 152 10.19 4.46 -18.85
C PRO A 152 11.09 5.33 -19.72
N TRP A 153 11.50 4.83 -20.90
CA TRP A 153 12.35 5.59 -21.81
C TRP A 153 11.70 6.89 -22.30
N PHE A 154 10.38 6.89 -22.47
CA PHE A 154 9.65 8.06 -22.94
C PHE A 154 9.54 9.08 -21.81
N ASN A 155 9.24 8.62 -20.60
CA ASN A 155 9.16 9.45 -19.40
C ASN A 155 10.51 10.16 -19.13
N GLU A 156 11.58 9.37 -19.03
CA GLU A 156 12.95 9.83 -18.80
C GLU A 156 13.49 10.68 -19.96
N GLY A 157 13.34 10.21 -21.20
CA GLY A 157 13.84 10.93 -22.37
C GLY A 157 13.19 12.30 -22.52
N LEU A 158 11.90 12.42 -22.17
CA LEU A 158 11.19 13.70 -22.22
C LEU A 158 11.55 14.61 -21.03
N ALA A 159 11.72 14.06 -19.83
CA ALA A 159 12.22 14.80 -18.67
C ALA A 159 13.63 15.37 -18.93
N GLU A 160 14.53 14.55 -19.46
CA GLU A 160 15.88 14.96 -19.90
C GLU A 160 15.85 16.00 -21.02
N TYR A 161 14.88 15.92 -21.93
CA TYR A 161 14.71 16.91 -23.00
C TYR A 161 14.27 18.27 -22.45
N TYR A 162 13.28 18.29 -21.55
CA TYR A 162 12.74 19.50 -20.92
C TYR A 162 13.62 20.10 -19.83
N GLN A 163 14.48 19.31 -19.18
CA GLN A 163 15.47 19.78 -18.22
C GLN A 163 16.33 20.92 -18.77
N THR A 164 16.54 20.95 -20.08
CA THR A 164 17.36 21.97 -20.75
C THR A 164 16.59 23.24 -21.15
N TYR A 165 15.36 23.39 -20.67
CA TYR A 165 14.49 24.53 -20.98
C TYR A 165 15.14 25.88 -20.68
N LYS A 166 15.10 26.77 -21.68
CA LYS A 166 15.42 28.19 -21.56
C LYS A 166 14.34 29.05 -22.18
N ILE A 167 14.13 30.22 -21.60
CA ILE A 167 13.27 31.26 -22.17
C ILE A 167 13.98 32.60 -22.15
N GLU A 168 13.95 33.30 -23.28
CA GLU A 168 14.49 34.64 -23.44
C GLU A 168 13.37 35.64 -23.72
N GLU A 169 13.44 36.82 -23.08
CA GLU A 169 12.49 37.93 -23.25
C GLU A 169 11.00 37.57 -23.01
N ASP A 170 10.77 36.50 -22.24
CA ASP A 170 9.45 35.90 -21.97
C ASP A 170 8.71 35.43 -23.23
N GLN A 171 9.42 35.20 -24.34
CA GLN A 171 8.80 34.96 -25.65
C GLN A 171 9.52 33.93 -26.53
N LYS A 172 10.81 33.70 -26.32
CA LYS A 172 11.62 32.79 -27.13
C LYS A 172 12.00 31.58 -26.29
N VAL A 173 11.27 30.48 -26.46
CA VAL A 173 11.54 29.22 -25.77
C VAL A 173 12.57 28.41 -26.56
N THR A 174 13.60 27.92 -25.89
CA THR A 174 14.56 26.96 -26.44
C THR A 174 14.46 25.64 -25.69
N LEU A 175 14.30 24.53 -26.44
CA LEU A 175 14.24 23.16 -25.91
C LEU A 175 15.23 22.24 -26.61
N GLY A 176 15.66 21.19 -25.89
CA GLY A 176 16.58 20.19 -26.42
C GLY A 176 17.98 20.73 -26.64
N ILE A 177 18.48 21.56 -25.71
CA ILE A 177 19.89 21.93 -25.70
C ILE A 177 20.71 20.67 -25.40
N VAL A 178 21.86 20.54 -26.03
CA VAL A 178 22.64 19.32 -25.95
C VAL A 178 23.20 19.11 -24.54
N GLN A 179 23.13 17.88 -24.03
CA GLN A 179 23.69 17.50 -22.74
C GLN A 179 25.05 16.82 -22.93
N ASN A 180 26.14 17.58 -22.72
CA ASN A 180 27.49 17.09 -22.98
C ASN A 180 27.90 15.91 -22.10
N SER A 181 27.40 15.83 -20.86
CA SER A 181 27.63 14.68 -19.97
C SER A 181 27.07 13.38 -20.57
N HIS A 182 25.83 13.40 -21.06
CA HIS A 182 25.19 12.26 -21.72
C HIS A 182 25.91 11.90 -23.02
N LEU A 183 26.26 12.87 -23.86
CA LEU A 183 27.02 12.60 -25.09
C LEU A 183 28.36 11.95 -24.81
N ASN A 184 29.13 12.47 -23.85
CA ASN A 184 30.43 11.91 -23.49
C ASN A 184 30.29 10.46 -23.00
N LEU A 185 29.26 10.16 -22.20
CA LEU A 185 28.98 8.80 -21.74
C LEU A 185 28.63 7.87 -22.90
N LEU A 186 27.76 8.29 -23.81
CA LEU A 186 27.31 7.49 -24.95
C LEU A 186 28.40 7.28 -26.00
N GLN A 187 29.34 8.21 -26.16
CA GLN A 187 30.49 8.04 -27.05
C GLN A 187 31.49 7.00 -26.52
N GLN A 188 31.49 6.75 -25.21
CA GLN A 188 32.40 5.82 -24.54
C GLN A 188 31.76 4.46 -24.22
N THR A 189 30.46 4.33 -24.45
CA THR A 189 29.67 3.17 -24.04
C THR A 189 28.92 2.59 -25.23
N LYS A 190 28.67 1.27 -25.20
CA LYS A 190 27.79 0.63 -26.19
C LYS A 190 26.33 0.92 -25.85
N LEU A 191 25.55 1.33 -26.85
CA LEU A 191 24.10 1.50 -26.71
C LEU A 191 23.41 0.17 -26.34
N ILE A 192 22.38 0.27 -25.53
CA ILE A 192 21.43 -0.81 -25.24
C ILE A 192 20.65 -1.08 -26.55
N PRO A 193 20.61 -2.32 -27.05
CA PRO A 193 19.79 -2.65 -28.22
C PRO A 193 18.33 -2.25 -28.01
N LEU A 194 17.67 -1.67 -29.02
CA LEU A 194 16.33 -1.08 -28.88
C LEU A 194 15.26 -2.08 -28.46
N ASN A 195 15.40 -3.36 -28.84
CA ASN A 195 14.51 -4.42 -28.38
C ASN A 195 14.61 -4.65 -26.87
N GLN A 196 15.80 -4.52 -26.28
CA GLN A 196 16.01 -4.60 -24.82
C GLN A 196 15.61 -3.29 -24.16
N PHE A 197 16.01 -2.16 -24.74
CA PHE A 197 15.75 -0.82 -24.23
C PHE A 197 14.24 -0.55 -24.06
N PHE A 198 13.42 -0.91 -25.04
CA PHE A 198 11.97 -0.76 -24.96
C PHE A 198 11.26 -1.84 -24.13
N ALA A 199 11.96 -2.92 -23.76
CA ALA A 199 11.44 -3.95 -22.87
C ALA A 199 11.72 -3.68 -21.38
N ILE A 200 12.59 -2.71 -21.06
CA ILE A 200 12.84 -2.28 -19.69
C ILE A 200 11.56 -1.63 -19.14
N ASP A 201 11.08 -2.15 -18.02
CA ASP A 201 9.97 -1.60 -17.24
C ASP A 201 10.48 -0.74 -16.08
N ASN A 202 9.59 0.01 -15.42
CA ASN A 202 9.99 0.89 -14.31
C ASN A 202 10.64 0.08 -13.17
N TYR A 203 10.10 -1.09 -12.84
CA TYR A 203 10.65 -1.91 -11.77
C TYR A 203 12.12 -2.31 -12.02
N SER A 204 12.41 -2.87 -13.20
CA SER A 204 13.75 -3.32 -13.58
C SER A 204 14.72 -2.15 -13.74
N LEU A 205 14.27 -1.00 -14.23
CA LEU A 205 15.09 0.21 -14.31
C LEU A 205 15.64 0.60 -12.93
N HIS A 206 14.78 0.64 -11.91
CA HIS A 206 15.17 1.03 -10.55
C HIS A 206 15.83 -0.10 -9.74
N ALA A 207 15.63 -1.36 -10.12
CA ALA A 207 16.30 -2.50 -9.49
C ALA A 207 17.78 -2.66 -9.91
N ASN A 208 18.16 -2.11 -11.06
CA ASN A 208 19.53 -2.17 -11.58
C ASN A 208 20.41 -1.05 -11.00
N GLY A 209 21.70 -1.33 -10.82
CA GLY A 209 22.65 -0.39 -10.22
C GLY A 209 22.80 0.93 -11.00
N ASP A 210 23.31 1.96 -10.32
CA ASP A 210 23.37 3.36 -10.79
C ASP A 210 23.96 3.52 -12.19
N HIS A 211 25.03 2.79 -12.52
CA HIS A 211 25.70 2.91 -13.81
C HIS A 211 24.79 2.52 -14.99
N SER A 212 24.02 1.44 -14.84
CA SER A 212 23.07 1.00 -15.88
C SER A 212 21.94 2.03 -16.07
N ARG A 213 21.53 2.71 -14.99
CA ARG A 213 20.54 3.79 -15.04
C ARG A 213 21.07 5.02 -15.77
N SER A 214 22.30 5.44 -15.51
CA SER A 214 22.92 6.56 -16.24
C SER A 214 22.96 6.34 -17.75
N ILE A 215 23.29 5.11 -18.19
CA ILE A 215 23.32 4.78 -19.62
C ILE A 215 21.90 4.80 -20.20
N PHE A 216 20.92 4.26 -19.47
CA PHE A 216 19.52 4.27 -19.89
C PHE A 216 19.00 5.71 -20.07
N TYR A 217 19.26 6.60 -19.12
CA TYR A 217 18.85 8.01 -19.20
C TYR A 217 19.53 8.75 -20.36
N ALA A 218 20.84 8.56 -20.53
CA ALA A 218 21.56 9.15 -21.65
C ALA A 218 20.99 8.66 -23.01
N GLN A 219 20.70 7.36 -23.12
CA GLN A 219 20.14 6.79 -24.34
C GLN A 219 18.68 7.21 -24.57
N ALA A 220 17.87 7.33 -23.51
CA ALA A 220 16.51 7.85 -23.57
C ALA A 220 16.50 9.31 -24.06
N TRP A 221 17.41 10.13 -23.52
CA TRP A 221 17.62 11.50 -23.95
C TRP A 221 17.98 11.57 -25.43
N VAL A 222 18.99 10.83 -25.90
CA VAL A 222 19.43 10.95 -27.31
C VAL A 222 18.40 10.42 -28.29
N LEU A 223 17.66 9.37 -27.93
CA LEU A 223 16.54 8.88 -28.73
C LEU A 223 15.44 9.94 -28.81
N MET A 224 15.04 10.55 -27.68
CA MET A 224 14.04 11.62 -27.68
C MET A 224 14.51 12.82 -28.50
N HIS A 225 15.76 13.24 -28.33
CA HIS A 225 16.38 14.34 -29.06
C HIS A 225 16.36 14.09 -30.57
N TYR A 226 16.78 12.89 -30.99
CA TYR A 226 16.72 12.46 -32.39
C TYR A 226 15.28 12.40 -32.92
N LEU A 227 14.35 11.84 -32.15
CA LEU A 227 12.95 11.72 -32.56
C LEU A 227 12.23 13.07 -32.64
N ILE A 228 12.67 14.11 -31.95
CA ILE A 228 12.07 15.45 -32.08
C ILE A 228 12.77 16.26 -33.18
N GLN A 229 14.10 16.23 -33.23
CA GLN A 229 14.92 17.18 -33.99
C GLN A 229 15.75 16.56 -35.13
N GLY A 230 15.86 15.23 -35.18
CA GLY A 230 16.60 14.52 -36.21
C GLY A 230 16.04 14.75 -37.62
N ASN A 231 16.93 14.73 -38.61
CA ASN A 231 16.64 14.68 -40.05
C ASN A 231 15.57 15.66 -40.58
N GLY A 232 15.55 16.91 -40.09
CA GLY A 232 14.72 17.99 -40.66
C GLY A 232 13.45 18.35 -39.90
N GLY A 233 13.20 17.72 -38.73
CA GLY A 233 12.37 18.24 -37.63
C GLY A 233 10.89 18.49 -37.91
N ASN A 234 10.02 17.50 -37.62
CA ASN A 234 8.69 17.70 -37.01
C ASN A 234 8.01 16.35 -36.63
N ASN A 235 8.77 15.45 -36.01
CA ASN A 235 8.33 14.07 -35.73
C ASN A 235 7.53 13.93 -34.42
N VAL A 236 7.14 15.04 -33.79
CA VAL A 236 6.31 15.04 -32.56
C VAL A 236 4.98 14.31 -32.78
N LYS A 237 4.37 14.45 -33.97
CA LYS A 237 3.16 13.69 -34.34
C LYS A 237 3.40 12.17 -34.37
N ASN A 238 4.61 11.74 -34.74
CA ASN A 238 4.98 10.33 -34.73
C ASN A 238 5.20 9.85 -33.30
N LEU A 239 5.79 10.67 -32.42
CA LEU A 239 5.86 10.39 -30.98
C LEU A 239 4.47 10.26 -30.35
N GLU A 240 3.55 11.17 -30.64
CA GLU A 240 2.14 11.08 -30.19
C GLU A 240 1.46 9.82 -30.72
N ARG A 241 1.68 9.47 -32.00
CA ARG A 241 1.17 8.24 -32.60
C ARG A 241 1.74 7.00 -31.93
N PHE A 242 3.05 6.96 -31.69
CA PHE A 242 3.71 5.86 -30.99
C PHE A 242 3.10 5.66 -29.61
N LEU A 243 3.02 6.73 -28.82
CA LEU A 243 2.44 6.69 -27.49
C LEU A 243 0.98 6.22 -27.53
N SER A 244 0.17 6.73 -28.47
CA SER A 244 -1.21 6.28 -28.64
C SER A 244 -1.33 4.78 -29.00
N LEU A 245 -0.37 4.21 -29.73
CA LEU A 245 -0.37 2.78 -30.06
C LEU A 245 0.02 1.95 -28.84
N VAL A 246 1.04 2.37 -28.10
CA VAL A 246 1.46 1.72 -26.85
C VAL A 246 0.36 1.74 -25.80
N LEU A 247 -0.36 2.86 -25.65
CA LEU A 247 -1.50 2.98 -24.74
C LEU A 247 -2.71 2.10 -25.12
N ARG A 248 -2.71 1.52 -26.33
CA ARG A 248 -3.70 0.52 -26.80
C ARG A 248 -3.12 -0.89 -26.80
N ASP A 249 -2.05 -1.12 -26.04
CA ASP A 249 -1.36 -2.39 -25.88
C ASP A 249 -0.82 -2.98 -27.21
N VAL A 250 -0.55 -2.13 -28.21
CA VAL A 250 0.17 -2.56 -29.42
C VAL A 250 1.62 -2.85 -29.04
N PRO A 251 2.20 -4.02 -29.40
CA PRO A 251 3.58 -4.35 -29.06
C PRO A 251 4.56 -3.25 -29.49
N PRO A 252 5.56 -2.87 -28.66
CA PRO A 252 6.42 -1.72 -28.93
C PRO A 252 7.06 -1.70 -30.31
N GLU A 253 7.49 -2.85 -30.83
CA GLU A 253 8.14 -2.94 -32.16
C GLU A 253 7.16 -2.65 -33.29
N SER A 254 5.94 -3.18 -33.18
CA SER A 254 4.86 -2.88 -34.13
C SER A 254 4.44 -1.42 -34.04
N ALA A 255 4.31 -0.89 -32.82
CA ALA A 255 3.99 0.52 -32.58
C ALA A 255 5.06 1.44 -33.18
N PHE A 256 6.34 1.11 -32.99
CA PHE A 256 7.47 1.85 -33.51
C PHE A 256 7.47 1.87 -35.04
N LYS A 257 7.32 0.71 -35.67
CA LYS A 257 7.26 0.59 -37.12
C LYS A 257 6.10 1.38 -37.71
N GLN A 258 4.92 1.32 -37.09
CA GLN A 258 3.74 2.07 -37.53
C GLN A 258 3.86 3.58 -37.34
N ALA A 259 4.52 4.02 -36.27
CA ALA A 259 4.64 5.42 -35.91
C ALA A 259 5.76 6.13 -36.69
N PHE A 260 6.92 5.50 -36.79
CA PHE A 260 8.13 6.11 -37.37
C PHE A 260 8.45 5.63 -38.78
N ASN A 261 7.71 4.65 -39.31
CA ASN A 261 7.98 4.02 -40.61
C ASN A 261 9.44 3.53 -40.73
N SER A 262 9.98 3.02 -39.61
CA SER A 262 11.36 2.55 -39.47
C SER A 262 11.40 1.32 -38.57
N ASP A 263 12.47 0.54 -38.64
CA ASP A 263 12.72 -0.59 -37.75
C ASP A 263 13.83 -0.26 -36.74
N TYR A 264 13.97 -1.12 -35.72
CA TYR A 264 14.96 -0.92 -34.67
C TYR A 264 16.40 -0.90 -35.20
N ALA A 265 16.75 -1.82 -36.11
CA ALA A 265 18.10 -1.90 -36.65
C ALA A 265 18.50 -0.64 -37.46
N THR A 266 17.54 -0.03 -38.15
CA THR A 266 17.75 1.24 -38.85
C THR A 266 17.90 2.38 -37.85
N MET A 267 17.01 2.48 -36.87
CA MET A 267 17.09 3.50 -35.83
C MET A 267 18.40 3.42 -35.01
N GLU A 268 18.87 2.23 -34.65
CA GLU A 268 20.13 2.05 -33.93
C GLU A 268 21.33 2.60 -34.69
N ARG A 269 21.37 2.37 -36.02
CA ARG A 269 22.40 2.94 -36.90
C ARG A 269 22.28 4.46 -36.95
N GLU A 270 21.08 4.98 -37.14
CA GLU A 270 20.82 6.42 -37.19
C GLU A 270 21.19 7.13 -35.89
N LEU A 271 20.89 6.54 -34.72
CA LEU A 271 21.30 7.06 -33.42
C LEU A 271 22.81 7.05 -33.25
N THR A 272 23.48 5.97 -33.67
CA THR A 272 24.95 5.88 -33.61
C THR A 272 25.59 6.98 -34.46
N ASP A 273 25.08 7.21 -35.66
CA ASP A 273 25.56 8.28 -36.54
C ASP A 273 25.22 9.67 -35.97
N TYR A 274 24.07 9.80 -35.30
CA TYR A 274 23.65 11.03 -34.65
C TYR A 274 24.57 11.42 -33.48
N ILE A 275 24.94 10.47 -32.61
CA ILE A 275 25.84 10.67 -31.46
C ILE A 275 27.25 11.12 -31.90
N ARG A 276 27.66 10.73 -33.11
CA ARG A 276 28.96 11.09 -33.70
C ARG A 276 28.98 12.48 -34.34
N LYS A 277 27.85 13.19 -34.40
CA LYS A 277 27.82 14.56 -34.92
C LYS A 277 28.58 15.51 -34.00
N ASN A 278 29.23 16.49 -34.62
CA ASN A 278 29.94 17.57 -33.91
C ASN A 278 29.04 18.78 -33.59
N LYS A 279 27.83 18.83 -34.16
CA LYS A 279 26.89 19.94 -33.98
C LYS A 279 25.48 19.40 -33.85
N TYR A 280 24.75 19.95 -32.89
CA TYR A 280 23.36 19.61 -32.60
C TYR A 280 22.51 20.88 -32.68
N THR A 281 21.28 20.74 -33.15
CA THR A 281 20.30 21.84 -33.14
C THR A 281 19.52 21.81 -31.84
N ALA A 282 19.02 22.96 -31.39
CA ALA A 282 17.97 23.05 -30.40
C ALA A 282 16.69 23.57 -31.09
N THR A 283 15.51 23.27 -30.52
CA THR A 283 14.25 23.76 -31.07
C THR A 283 13.96 25.13 -30.47
N LEU A 284 13.78 26.12 -31.34
CA LEU A 284 13.34 27.46 -30.97
C LEU A 284 11.84 27.59 -31.25
N PHE A 285 11.06 27.84 -30.20
CA PHE A 285 9.63 28.14 -30.29
C PHE A 285 9.39 29.63 -30.02
N PRO A 286 9.16 30.45 -31.06
CA PRO A 286 8.72 31.82 -30.85
C PRO A 286 7.25 31.85 -30.43
N LEU A 287 6.96 32.39 -29.26
CA LEU A 287 5.60 32.56 -28.77
C LEU A 287 4.97 33.82 -29.36
N LYS A 288 3.70 33.71 -29.76
CA LYS A 288 2.96 34.85 -30.33
C LYS A 288 2.83 36.02 -29.35
N ASN A 289 2.63 35.71 -28.08
CA ASN A 289 2.51 36.67 -26.98
C ASN A 289 3.56 36.36 -25.92
N LYS A 290 4.03 37.39 -25.20
CA LYS A 290 4.87 37.19 -24.02
C LYS A 290 4.12 36.44 -22.93
N LEU A 291 4.82 35.54 -22.26
CA LEU A 291 4.33 34.84 -21.07
C LEU A 291 4.64 35.67 -19.82
N VAL A 292 3.80 36.65 -19.53
CA VAL A 292 3.93 37.53 -18.37
C VAL A 292 2.93 37.11 -17.30
N PHE A 293 3.44 36.69 -16.13
CA PHE A 293 2.61 36.25 -15.01
C PHE A 293 2.74 37.15 -13.77
N ASP A 294 3.82 37.92 -13.68
CA ASP A 294 4.17 38.69 -12.47
C ASP A 294 3.06 39.66 -12.04
N ALA A 295 2.45 40.36 -13.02
CA ALA A 295 1.37 41.31 -12.77
C ALA A 295 0.10 40.69 -12.15
N GLU A 296 -0.09 39.37 -12.30
CA GLU A 296 -1.26 38.65 -11.78
C GLU A 296 -1.02 38.05 -10.39
N MET A 297 0.20 38.13 -9.85
CA MET A 297 0.55 37.48 -8.58
C MET A 297 0.18 38.34 -7.36
N ALA A 298 -0.55 37.70 -6.44
CA ALA A 298 -0.90 38.28 -5.15
C ALA A 298 0.19 37.97 -4.11
N VAL A 299 0.56 38.97 -3.31
CA VAL A 299 1.59 38.85 -2.26
C VAL A 299 0.99 39.22 -0.92
N ALA A 300 1.31 38.43 0.11
CA ALA A 300 0.88 38.70 1.48
C ALA A 300 1.96 38.28 2.49
N PRO A 301 2.19 39.04 3.58
CA PRO A 301 3.01 38.57 4.68
C PRO A 301 2.37 37.34 5.33
N ILE A 302 3.20 36.41 5.83
CA ILE A 302 2.72 35.24 6.59
C ILE A 302 3.30 35.25 8.00
N SER A 303 2.51 34.77 8.97
CA SER A 303 2.92 34.71 10.38
C SER A 303 4.05 33.70 10.59
N GLU A 304 4.80 33.85 11.68
CA GLU A 304 5.81 32.86 12.09
C GLU A 304 5.19 31.46 12.30
N ALA A 305 3.98 31.38 12.84
CA ALA A 305 3.23 30.12 12.98
C ALA A 305 2.87 29.50 11.64
N THR A 306 2.40 30.29 10.67
CA THR A 306 2.11 29.81 9.31
C THR A 306 3.40 29.30 8.65
N THR A 307 4.50 30.03 8.78
CA THR A 307 5.83 29.60 8.29
C THR A 307 6.26 28.28 8.90
N ALA A 308 6.21 28.16 10.23
CA ALA A 308 6.58 26.93 10.93
C ALA A 308 5.67 25.75 10.53
N THR A 309 4.39 26.02 10.21
CA THR A 309 3.47 25.01 9.68
C THR A 309 3.96 24.44 8.35
N TYR A 310 4.27 25.29 7.37
CA TYR A 310 4.73 24.83 6.06
C TYR A 310 6.11 24.18 6.10
N LEU A 311 7.03 24.68 6.93
CA LEU A 311 8.35 24.09 7.11
C LEU A 311 8.28 22.73 7.80
N GLY A 312 7.40 22.59 8.80
CA GLY A 312 7.12 21.32 9.46
C GLY A 312 6.49 20.30 8.51
N ASP A 313 5.57 20.73 7.66
CA ASP A 313 4.95 19.87 6.65
C ASP A 313 5.96 19.42 5.57
N LEU A 314 6.81 20.32 5.07
CA LEU A 314 7.93 19.93 4.18
C LEU A 314 8.82 18.84 4.83
N LEU A 315 9.15 19.00 6.12
CA LEU A 315 9.95 18.02 6.84
C LEU A 315 9.23 16.68 7.00
N LEU A 316 7.91 16.68 7.18
CA LEU A 316 7.09 15.46 7.15
C LEU A 316 7.22 14.76 5.79
N HIS A 317 7.05 15.48 4.67
CA HIS A 317 7.12 14.92 3.33
C HIS A 317 8.52 14.45 2.91
N THR A 318 9.57 15.02 3.52
CA THR A 318 10.96 14.58 3.34
C THR A 318 11.40 13.52 4.36
N GLN A 319 10.44 12.97 5.12
CA GLN A 319 10.63 11.89 6.10
C GLN A 319 11.52 12.27 7.30
N GLN A 320 11.56 13.56 7.66
CA GLN A 320 12.31 14.11 8.78
C GLN A 320 11.37 14.37 9.97
N TYR A 321 10.72 13.32 10.46
CA TYR A 321 9.56 13.42 11.36
C TYR A 321 9.85 14.12 12.70
N ASN A 322 11.04 13.94 13.27
CA ASN A 322 11.42 14.58 14.52
C ASN A 322 11.60 16.10 14.36
N ASP A 323 12.23 16.53 13.27
CA ASP A 323 12.40 17.95 12.96
C ASP A 323 11.05 18.59 12.58
N ALA A 324 10.20 17.84 11.86
CA ALA A 324 8.82 18.23 11.57
C ALA A 324 8.02 18.49 12.85
N GLU A 325 8.09 17.59 13.83
CA GLU A 325 7.40 17.73 15.11
C GLU A 325 7.81 19.02 15.86
N ILE A 326 9.10 19.38 15.81
CA ILE A 326 9.60 20.60 16.46
C ILE A 326 8.94 21.84 15.83
N GLN A 327 8.94 21.94 14.50
CA GLN A 327 8.34 23.06 13.78
C GLN A 327 6.82 23.12 14.02
N LEU A 328 6.14 21.99 13.96
CA LEU A 328 4.69 21.92 14.15
C LEU A 328 4.28 22.23 15.61
N LYS A 329 5.11 21.91 16.61
CA LYS A 329 4.89 22.34 17.99
C LYS A 329 4.99 23.85 18.14
N GLN A 330 5.96 24.49 17.47
CA GLN A 330 6.08 25.95 17.46
C GLN A 330 4.86 26.59 16.80
N ALA A 331 4.42 26.06 15.65
CA ALA A 331 3.20 26.51 14.98
C ALA A 331 1.96 26.41 15.87
N LEU A 332 1.73 25.23 16.47
CA LEU A 332 0.54 24.98 17.31
C LEU A 332 0.59 25.71 18.66
N ALA A 333 1.75 26.12 19.15
CA ALA A 333 1.85 26.96 20.34
C ALA A 333 1.33 28.38 20.10
N ALA A 334 1.56 28.92 18.91
CA ALA A 334 1.12 30.27 18.53
C ALA A 334 -0.27 30.27 17.87
N GLU A 335 -0.60 29.26 17.07
CA GLU A 335 -1.89 29.09 16.40
C GLU A 335 -2.44 27.67 16.65
N PRO A 336 -3.03 27.40 17.84
CA PRO A 336 -3.53 26.07 18.21
C PRO A 336 -4.61 25.52 17.28
N ASP A 337 -5.33 26.43 16.62
CA ASP A 337 -6.46 26.12 15.75
C ASP A 337 -6.07 26.07 14.25
N SER A 338 -4.76 26.04 13.94
CA SER A 338 -4.29 25.81 12.57
C SER A 338 -4.66 24.40 12.10
N VAL A 339 -5.56 24.31 11.12
CA VAL A 339 -6.05 23.05 10.54
C VAL A 339 -4.91 22.27 9.88
N MET A 340 -4.06 22.97 9.13
CA MET A 340 -2.90 22.37 8.47
C MET A 340 -1.91 21.85 9.53
N ALA A 341 -1.54 22.65 10.54
CA ALA A 341 -0.59 22.21 11.56
C ALA A 341 -1.10 21.01 12.37
N ASN A 342 -2.39 20.98 12.72
CA ASN A 342 -3.01 19.81 13.35
C ASN A 342 -2.99 18.59 12.41
N THR A 343 -3.28 18.77 11.12
CA THR A 343 -3.25 17.67 10.14
C THR A 343 -1.84 17.10 9.98
N SER A 344 -0.83 17.96 9.75
CA SER A 344 0.57 17.57 9.62
C SER A 344 1.10 16.94 10.90
N MET A 345 0.72 17.45 12.08
CA MET A 345 1.10 16.83 13.36
C MET A 345 0.48 15.44 13.52
N GLY A 346 -0.79 15.28 13.14
CA GLY A 346 -1.45 13.98 13.11
C GLY A 346 -0.72 12.97 12.21
N LEU A 347 -0.28 13.41 11.03
CA LEU A 347 0.52 12.60 10.12
C LEU A 347 1.91 12.26 10.67
N VAL A 348 2.61 13.22 11.28
CA VAL A 348 3.87 12.97 11.98
C VAL A 348 3.69 11.90 13.06
N LYS A 349 2.64 12.02 13.88
CA LYS A 349 2.33 11.03 14.93
C LYS A 349 2.01 9.66 14.36
N MET A 350 1.30 9.60 13.23
CA MET A 350 1.03 8.35 12.54
C MET A 350 2.31 7.71 12.00
N LYS A 351 3.24 8.51 11.43
CA LYS A 351 4.57 8.03 10.98
C LYS A 351 5.44 7.57 12.14
N GLN A 352 5.29 8.19 13.32
CA GLN A 352 5.89 7.76 14.59
C GLN A 352 5.12 6.60 15.26
N ARG A 353 4.08 6.04 14.61
CA ARG A 353 3.17 5.00 15.12
C ARG A 353 2.42 5.32 16.41
N ASN A 354 2.33 6.60 16.78
CA ASN A 354 1.46 7.05 17.86
C ASN A 354 0.05 7.32 17.31
N PHE A 355 -0.65 6.23 16.95
CA PHE A 355 -2.02 6.30 16.41
C PHE A 355 -3.02 6.99 17.34
N PRO A 356 -2.98 6.84 18.69
CA PRO A 356 -3.87 7.58 19.58
C PRO A 356 -3.71 9.10 19.46
N GLU A 357 -2.48 9.62 19.49
CA GLU A 357 -2.26 11.06 19.29
C GLU A 357 -2.56 11.50 17.86
N ALA A 358 -2.23 10.69 16.86
CA ALA A 358 -2.53 10.97 15.47
C ALA A 358 -4.03 11.23 15.26
N LYS A 359 -4.88 10.33 15.79
CA LYS A 359 -6.33 10.51 15.76
C LYS A 359 -6.76 11.80 16.44
N ARG A 360 -6.24 12.12 17.62
CA ARG A 360 -6.63 13.34 18.35
C ARG A 360 -6.35 14.61 17.54
N PHE A 361 -5.18 14.71 16.92
CA PHE A 361 -4.82 15.87 16.09
C PHE A 361 -5.66 15.94 14.81
N LEU A 362 -5.92 14.80 14.16
CA LEU A 362 -6.75 14.73 12.96
C LEU A 362 -8.24 15.02 13.26
N GLU A 363 -8.77 14.52 14.38
CA GLU A 363 -10.11 14.84 14.87
C GLU A 363 -10.26 16.33 15.17
N ARG A 364 -9.23 16.94 15.77
CA ARG A 364 -9.20 18.39 15.99
C ARG A 364 -9.23 19.14 14.65
N ALA A 365 -8.44 18.72 13.67
CA ALA A 365 -8.40 19.34 12.34
C ALA A 365 -9.77 19.31 11.64
N ILE A 366 -10.44 18.16 11.59
CA ILE A 366 -11.76 18.03 10.95
C ILE A 366 -12.88 18.76 11.72
N THR A 367 -12.69 18.98 13.03
CA THR A 367 -13.63 19.76 13.86
C THR A 367 -13.46 21.27 13.65
N LEU A 368 -12.21 21.73 13.51
CA LEU A 368 -11.88 23.14 13.32
C LEU A 368 -12.28 23.66 11.94
N ASP A 369 -12.03 22.89 10.89
CA ASP A 369 -12.53 23.17 9.56
C ASP A 369 -12.98 21.88 8.85
N GLY A 370 -14.29 21.68 8.85
CA GLY A 370 -14.93 20.57 8.15
C GLY A 370 -14.84 20.64 6.61
N LYS A 371 -14.10 21.59 6.02
CA LYS A 371 -13.91 21.76 4.57
C LYS A 371 -12.56 21.30 4.03
N SER A 372 -11.63 20.85 4.88
CA SER A 372 -10.38 20.25 4.41
C SER A 372 -10.61 18.79 3.97
N ALA A 373 -10.69 18.56 2.66
CA ALA A 373 -10.80 17.21 2.10
C ALA A 373 -9.66 16.28 2.60
N PHE A 374 -8.46 16.85 2.70
CA PHE A 374 -7.26 16.15 3.13
C PHE A 374 -7.33 15.72 4.60
N SER A 375 -7.80 16.58 5.50
CA SER A 375 -7.93 16.24 6.93
C SER A 375 -8.94 15.11 7.13
N HIS A 376 -10.06 15.11 6.39
CA HIS A 376 -11.04 14.03 6.39
C HIS A 376 -10.46 12.70 5.89
N TYR A 377 -9.71 12.74 4.77
CA TYR A 377 -9.01 11.56 4.26
C TYR A 377 -8.01 11.01 5.29
N ASN A 378 -7.15 11.86 5.87
CA ASN A 378 -6.13 11.42 6.80
C ASN A 378 -6.71 10.86 8.08
N TYR A 379 -7.84 11.40 8.56
CA TYR A 379 -8.54 10.82 9.70
C TYR A 379 -9.01 9.39 9.39
N ALA A 380 -9.65 9.17 8.24
CA ALA A 380 -10.02 7.83 7.80
C ALA A 380 -8.80 6.92 7.61
N PHE A 381 -7.69 7.45 7.08
CA PHE A 381 -6.45 6.71 6.89
C PHE A 381 -5.85 6.29 8.23
N ALA A 382 -5.81 7.18 9.23
CA ALA A 382 -5.32 6.85 10.57
C ALA A 382 -6.16 5.72 11.23
N LEU A 383 -7.49 5.78 11.10
CA LEU A 383 -8.39 4.70 11.57
C LEU A 383 -8.12 3.38 10.85
N SER A 384 -7.91 3.42 9.53
CA SER A 384 -7.58 2.24 8.73
C SER A 384 -6.26 1.59 9.15
N ARG A 385 -5.24 2.41 9.45
CA ARG A 385 -3.92 1.95 9.90
C ARG A 385 -3.91 1.39 11.32
N GLU A 386 -4.69 1.95 12.23
CA GLU A 386 -4.83 1.41 13.58
C GLU A 386 -5.42 -0.01 13.59
N GLY A 387 -6.28 -0.34 12.61
CA GLY A 387 -6.89 -1.67 12.48
C GLY A 387 -6.04 -2.72 11.76
N LEU A 388 -4.75 -2.44 11.48
CA LEU A 388 -3.85 -3.41 10.86
C LEU A 388 -3.19 -4.30 11.92
N ASP A 389 -3.00 -5.58 11.59
CA ASP A 389 -2.13 -6.46 12.34
C ASP A 389 -0.63 -6.14 12.08
N GLU A 390 0.26 -6.78 12.83
CA GLU A 390 1.73 -6.61 12.75
C GLU A 390 2.35 -7.00 11.39
N PHE A 391 1.57 -7.61 10.52
CA PHE A 391 1.93 -7.96 9.14
C PHE A 391 1.29 -7.02 8.12
N GLY A 392 0.62 -5.95 8.58
CA GLY A 392 0.02 -4.93 7.73
C GLY A 392 -1.31 -5.34 7.11
N TYR A 393 -1.96 -6.41 7.59
CA TYR A 393 -3.27 -6.83 7.10
C TYR A 393 -4.39 -6.32 8.00
N ALA A 394 -5.44 -5.76 7.39
CA ALA A 394 -6.70 -5.52 8.08
C ALA A 394 -7.56 -6.78 7.97
N GLN A 395 -7.91 -7.39 9.10
CA GLN A 395 -8.77 -8.58 9.14
C GLN A 395 -10.25 -8.20 9.08
N SER A 396 -10.61 -7.18 9.85
CA SER A 396 -11.94 -6.60 9.87
C SER A 396 -11.86 -5.21 10.48
N TYR A 397 -12.88 -4.40 10.20
CA TYR A 397 -13.12 -3.16 10.92
C TYR A 397 -14.44 -3.32 11.68
N SER A 398 -14.50 -2.79 12.91
CA SER A 398 -15.78 -2.70 13.61
C SER A 398 -16.76 -1.88 12.76
N THR A 399 -18.06 -2.17 12.87
CA THR A 399 -19.09 -1.44 12.11
C THR A 399 -19.01 0.07 12.35
N GLU A 400 -18.68 0.48 13.58
CA GLU A 400 -18.50 1.89 13.93
C GLU A 400 -17.27 2.51 13.25
N THR A 401 -16.12 1.85 13.30
CA THR A 401 -14.89 2.36 12.66
C THR A 401 -15.05 2.43 11.14
N ALA A 402 -15.63 1.40 10.54
CA ALA A 402 -15.95 1.39 9.11
C ALA A 402 -16.90 2.55 8.74
N ALA A 403 -17.94 2.80 9.55
CA ALA A 403 -18.85 3.92 9.33
C ALA A 403 -18.15 5.30 9.42
N LYS A 404 -17.27 5.51 10.42
CA LYS A 404 -16.48 6.75 10.55
C LYS A 404 -15.55 6.96 9.36
N MET A 405 -14.86 5.92 8.91
CA MET A 405 -14.00 5.98 7.72
C MET A 405 -14.81 6.33 6.47
N ARG A 406 -15.93 5.65 6.23
CA ARG A 406 -16.80 5.92 5.06
C ARG A 406 -17.36 7.34 5.08
N ALA A 407 -17.82 7.82 6.24
CA ALA A 407 -18.34 9.18 6.37
C ALA A 407 -17.28 10.24 6.07
N SER A 408 -16.08 10.06 6.63
CA SER A 408 -14.96 10.98 6.40
C SER A 408 -14.49 10.94 4.94
N LEU A 409 -14.40 9.74 4.34
CA LEU A 409 -14.05 9.58 2.93
C LEU A 409 -15.10 10.17 1.98
N ALA A 410 -16.39 9.98 2.28
CA ALA A 410 -17.45 10.60 1.51
C ALA A 410 -17.36 12.14 1.57
N ARG A 411 -17.06 12.69 2.75
CA ARG A 411 -16.84 14.13 2.91
C ARG A 411 -15.59 14.61 2.17
N ALA A 412 -14.50 13.85 2.20
CA ALA A 412 -13.29 14.15 1.44
C ALA A 412 -13.56 14.20 -0.07
N ILE A 413 -14.31 13.22 -0.59
CA ILE A 413 -14.72 13.16 -2.01
C ILE A 413 -15.66 14.32 -2.38
N GLU A 414 -16.57 14.72 -1.49
CA GLU A 414 -17.45 15.88 -1.74
C GLU A 414 -16.66 17.18 -1.85
N LEU A 415 -15.69 17.37 -0.95
CA LEU A 415 -14.86 18.57 -0.87
C LEU A 415 -13.81 18.66 -1.98
N ASN A 416 -13.20 17.53 -2.33
CA ASN A 416 -12.27 17.41 -3.45
C ASN A 416 -12.55 16.13 -4.26
N PRO A 417 -13.47 16.19 -5.24
CA PRO A 417 -13.79 15.04 -6.08
C PRO A 417 -12.62 14.56 -6.95
N GLN A 418 -11.55 15.35 -7.05
CA GLN A 418 -10.37 15.03 -7.84
C GLN A 418 -9.27 14.35 -7.01
N PHE A 419 -9.50 13.99 -5.74
CA PHE A 419 -8.48 13.36 -4.90
C PHE A 419 -8.55 11.81 -4.99
N PRO A 420 -7.69 11.15 -5.79
CA PRO A 420 -7.77 9.71 -6.07
C PRO A 420 -7.64 8.83 -4.82
N GLU A 421 -6.82 9.24 -3.85
CA GLU A 421 -6.56 8.48 -2.62
C GLU A 421 -7.80 8.24 -1.77
N SER A 422 -8.78 9.15 -1.82
CA SER A 422 -10.05 8.95 -1.10
C SER A 422 -10.85 7.78 -1.68
N TYR A 423 -10.85 7.64 -3.02
CA TYR A 423 -11.48 6.50 -3.68
C TYR A 423 -10.72 5.20 -3.42
N ARG A 424 -9.39 5.26 -3.42
CA ARG A 424 -8.52 4.10 -3.13
C ARG A 424 -8.77 3.56 -1.73
N LEU A 425 -8.76 4.43 -0.72
CA LEU A 425 -8.98 4.02 0.66
C LEU A 425 -10.42 3.53 0.88
N LEU A 426 -11.42 4.12 0.24
CA LEU A 426 -12.79 3.64 0.32
C LEU A 426 -12.97 2.25 -0.30
N GLY A 427 -12.32 1.99 -1.44
CA GLY A 427 -12.26 0.66 -2.04
C GLY A 427 -11.57 -0.36 -1.12
N PHE A 428 -10.48 0.04 -0.48
CA PHE A 428 -9.80 -0.79 0.52
C PHE A 428 -10.67 -1.10 1.73
N VAL A 429 -11.38 -0.11 2.29
CA VAL A 429 -12.32 -0.33 3.40
C VAL A 429 -13.38 -1.35 3.01
N SER A 430 -13.96 -1.23 1.80
CA SER A 430 -14.99 -2.14 1.28
C SER A 430 -14.47 -3.56 1.05
N LEU A 431 -13.20 -3.71 0.63
CA LEU A 431 -12.53 -5.01 0.52
C LEU A 431 -12.40 -5.73 1.86
N VAL A 432 -12.02 -4.99 2.90
CA VAL A 432 -11.83 -5.52 4.25
C VAL A 432 -13.16 -5.87 4.90
N THR A 433 -14.19 -5.02 4.73
CA THR A 433 -15.52 -5.29 5.28
C THR A 433 -16.32 -6.31 4.45
N GLY A 434 -15.94 -6.55 3.20
CA GLY A 434 -16.56 -7.54 2.32
C GLY A 434 -17.96 -7.15 1.82
N ASP A 435 -18.33 -5.88 1.92
CA ASP A 435 -19.63 -5.34 1.54
C ASP A 435 -19.50 -4.32 0.38
N ASP A 436 -20.61 -4.11 -0.33
CA ASP A 436 -20.77 -3.07 -1.38
C ASP A 436 -19.68 -3.05 -2.47
N LEU A 437 -19.15 -4.23 -2.83
CA LEU A 437 -18.02 -4.36 -3.77
C LEU A 437 -18.29 -3.76 -5.15
N ASP A 438 -19.55 -3.78 -5.62
CA ASP A 438 -19.91 -3.19 -6.92
C ASP A 438 -19.79 -1.67 -6.92
N ASN A 439 -20.25 -1.01 -5.87
CA ASN A 439 -20.12 0.44 -5.73
C ASN A 439 -18.66 0.81 -5.45
N ALA A 440 -17.96 0.03 -4.62
CA ALA A 440 -16.54 0.21 -4.37
C ALA A 440 -15.74 0.19 -5.68
N LEU A 441 -15.99 -0.78 -6.57
CA LEU A 441 -15.33 -0.84 -7.87
C LEU A 441 -15.67 0.36 -8.76
N LYS A 442 -16.91 0.84 -8.76
CA LYS A 442 -17.30 2.06 -9.49
C LYS A 442 -16.53 3.29 -8.98
N LEU A 443 -16.39 3.43 -7.67
CA LEU A 443 -15.67 4.55 -7.04
C LEU A 443 -14.18 4.47 -7.31
N VAL A 444 -13.57 3.29 -7.19
CA VAL A 444 -12.15 3.08 -7.54
C VAL A 444 -11.91 3.37 -9.03
N ASN A 445 -12.82 2.96 -9.92
CA ASN A 445 -12.73 3.30 -11.34
C ASN A 445 -12.86 4.81 -11.62
N ARG A 446 -13.61 5.54 -10.78
CA ARG A 446 -13.62 7.01 -10.84
C ARG A 446 -12.26 7.58 -10.42
N GLY A 447 -11.63 7.02 -9.38
CA GLY A 447 -10.23 7.32 -9.04
C GLY A 447 -9.27 7.09 -10.20
N LEU A 448 -9.40 5.95 -10.90
CA LEU A 448 -8.58 5.63 -12.08
C LEU A 448 -8.87 6.53 -13.29
N ALA A 449 -10.07 7.09 -13.40
CA ALA A 449 -10.37 8.08 -14.44
C ALA A 449 -9.72 9.45 -14.13
N ILE A 450 -9.45 9.73 -12.86
CA ILE A 450 -8.76 10.94 -12.41
C ILE A 450 -7.24 10.76 -12.55
N GLN A 451 -6.71 9.62 -12.09
CA GLN A 451 -5.31 9.26 -12.20
C GLN A 451 -5.18 7.89 -12.89
N PRO A 452 -5.16 7.87 -14.24
CA PRO A 452 -4.98 6.64 -15.01
C PRO A 452 -3.67 5.96 -14.60
N GLY A 453 -3.64 4.62 -14.60
CA GLY A 453 -2.39 3.88 -14.37
C GLY A 453 -1.79 4.05 -12.97
N ASP A 454 -2.54 4.52 -11.97
CA ASP A 454 -2.10 4.49 -10.58
C ASP A 454 -2.03 3.03 -10.05
N PRO A 455 -0.83 2.51 -9.68
CA PRO A 455 -0.69 1.12 -9.27
C PRO A 455 -1.51 0.76 -8.02
N GLY A 456 -1.74 1.70 -7.11
CA GLY A 456 -2.49 1.48 -5.88
C GLY A 456 -3.98 1.28 -6.14
N LEU A 457 -4.59 2.16 -6.92
CA LEU A 457 -5.98 2.06 -7.37
C LEU A 457 -6.21 0.81 -8.23
N MET A 458 -5.29 0.52 -9.16
CA MET A 458 -5.35 -0.68 -10.00
C MET A 458 -5.31 -1.96 -9.15
N LEU A 459 -4.43 -2.01 -8.15
CA LEU A 459 -4.33 -3.16 -7.25
C LEU A 459 -5.61 -3.36 -6.41
N VAL A 460 -6.18 -2.28 -5.88
CA VAL A 460 -7.47 -2.34 -5.16
C VAL A 460 -8.58 -2.83 -6.10
N ALA A 461 -8.66 -2.31 -7.32
CA ALA A 461 -9.62 -2.78 -8.32
C ALA A 461 -9.44 -4.27 -8.67
N ALA A 462 -8.19 -4.73 -8.83
CA ALA A 462 -7.88 -6.14 -9.10
C ALA A 462 -8.32 -7.04 -7.94
N LYS A 463 -8.06 -6.63 -6.70
CA LYS A 463 -8.52 -7.34 -5.49
C LYS A 463 -10.05 -7.36 -5.41
N ILE A 464 -10.75 -6.28 -5.77
CA ILE A 464 -12.23 -6.26 -5.80
C ILE A 464 -12.74 -7.19 -6.89
N MET A 465 -12.20 -7.13 -8.10
CA MET A 465 -12.57 -8.00 -9.22
C MET A 465 -12.33 -9.48 -8.89
N PHE A 466 -11.24 -9.81 -8.19
CA PHE A 466 -10.98 -11.16 -7.69
C PHE A 466 -12.08 -11.64 -6.73
N ARG A 467 -12.48 -10.81 -5.76
CA ARG A 467 -13.60 -11.11 -4.84
C ARG A 467 -14.95 -11.23 -5.54
N GLN A 468 -15.10 -10.59 -6.70
CA GLN A 468 -16.26 -10.71 -7.58
C GLN A 468 -16.16 -11.87 -8.59
N GLU A 469 -15.15 -12.73 -8.47
CA GLU A 469 -14.86 -13.86 -9.39
C GLU A 469 -14.60 -13.46 -10.86
N LYS A 470 -14.25 -12.18 -11.09
CA LYS A 470 -13.87 -11.67 -12.42
C LYS A 470 -12.38 -11.92 -12.68
N PHE A 471 -12.00 -13.20 -12.72
CA PHE A 471 -10.61 -13.65 -12.68
C PHE A 471 -9.74 -13.11 -13.83
N ASP A 472 -10.23 -13.11 -15.06
CA ASP A 472 -9.45 -12.63 -16.22
C ASP A 472 -9.11 -11.14 -16.12
N ALA A 473 -10.11 -10.33 -15.75
CA ALA A 473 -9.95 -8.89 -15.58
C ALA A 473 -9.03 -8.58 -14.37
N ALA A 474 -9.21 -9.30 -13.26
CA ALA A 474 -8.38 -9.17 -12.07
C ALA A 474 -6.91 -9.51 -12.38
N ARG A 475 -6.67 -10.62 -13.08
CA ARG A 475 -5.33 -11.08 -13.48
C ARG A 475 -4.64 -10.08 -14.39
N SER A 476 -5.32 -9.66 -15.46
CA SER A 476 -4.76 -8.69 -16.41
C SER A 476 -4.35 -7.39 -15.72
N LEU A 477 -5.18 -6.89 -14.80
CA LEU A 477 -4.89 -5.68 -14.06
C LEU A 477 -3.74 -5.85 -13.06
N ALA A 478 -3.70 -6.98 -12.32
CA ALA A 478 -2.62 -7.30 -11.39
C ALA A 478 -1.26 -7.49 -12.12
N GLU A 479 -1.25 -8.15 -13.27
CA GLU A 479 -0.03 -8.29 -14.10
C GLU A 479 0.52 -6.94 -14.54
N LYS A 480 -0.38 -6.01 -14.89
CA LYS A 480 0.02 -4.64 -15.24
C LYS A 480 0.61 -3.90 -14.04
N VAL A 481 0.05 -4.05 -12.84
CA VAL A 481 0.63 -3.50 -11.60
C VAL A 481 2.01 -4.08 -11.33
N ALA A 482 2.17 -5.40 -11.37
CA ALA A 482 3.43 -6.09 -11.07
C ALA A 482 4.60 -5.66 -11.98
N LYS A 483 4.30 -5.31 -13.24
CA LYS A 483 5.28 -4.81 -14.22
C LYS A 483 5.60 -3.32 -14.07
N SER A 484 4.65 -2.52 -13.58
CA SER A 484 4.74 -1.05 -13.63
C SER A 484 5.15 -0.38 -12.33
N THR A 485 4.90 -1.01 -11.18
CA THR A 485 5.21 -0.41 -9.89
C THR A 485 6.69 -0.49 -9.57
N GLU A 486 7.25 0.58 -9.00
CA GLU A 486 8.62 0.60 -8.45
C GLU A 486 8.67 0.04 -7.02
N LYS A 487 7.52 -0.02 -6.34
CA LYS A 487 7.42 -0.46 -4.95
C LYS A 487 7.40 -1.98 -4.88
N LYS A 488 8.43 -2.56 -4.27
CA LYS A 488 8.57 -4.02 -4.10
C LYS A 488 7.35 -4.65 -3.41
N GLU A 489 6.79 -3.96 -2.42
CA GLU A 489 5.61 -4.41 -1.67
C GLU A 489 4.36 -4.45 -2.56
N THR A 490 4.16 -3.42 -3.39
CA THR A 490 3.01 -3.36 -4.32
C THR A 490 3.11 -4.44 -5.40
N LYS A 491 4.33 -4.74 -5.86
CA LYS A 491 4.58 -5.82 -6.81
C LYS A 491 4.25 -7.18 -6.19
N ALA A 492 4.76 -7.45 -4.99
CA ALA A 492 4.49 -8.69 -4.28
C ALA A 492 2.98 -8.89 -4.03
N ASP A 493 2.27 -7.83 -3.66
CA ASP A 493 0.81 -7.85 -3.50
C ASP A 493 0.07 -8.21 -4.80
N ALA A 494 0.53 -7.68 -5.94
CA ALA A 494 -0.07 -7.97 -7.25
C ALA A 494 0.21 -9.42 -7.69
N GLU A 495 1.44 -9.90 -7.49
CA GLU A 495 1.83 -11.28 -7.74
C GLU A 495 1.03 -12.26 -6.87
N GLU A 496 0.75 -11.91 -5.62
CA GLU A 496 -0.09 -12.72 -4.73
C GLU A 496 -1.56 -12.78 -5.18
N VAL A 497 -2.09 -11.70 -5.77
CA VAL A 497 -3.42 -11.73 -6.41
C VAL A 497 -3.41 -12.70 -7.59
N ILE A 498 -2.39 -12.65 -8.45
CA ILE A 498 -2.25 -13.57 -9.60
C ILE A 498 -2.18 -15.02 -9.12
N ALA A 499 -1.31 -15.32 -8.15
CA ALA A 499 -1.17 -16.65 -7.58
C ALA A 499 -2.46 -17.14 -6.91
N SER A 500 -3.21 -16.25 -6.25
CA SER A 500 -4.51 -16.57 -5.67
C SER A 500 -5.57 -16.90 -6.72
N ILE A 501 -5.57 -16.19 -7.84
CA ILE A 501 -6.43 -16.48 -8.99
C ILE A 501 -6.11 -17.87 -9.55
N GLU A 502 -4.84 -18.18 -9.79
CA GLU A 502 -4.41 -19.47 -10.33
C GLU A 502 -4.81 -20.63 -9.41
N ARG A 503 -4.53 -20.52 -8.10
CA ARG A 503 -4.96 -21.52 -7.10
C ARG A 503 -6.48 -21.71 -7.09
N THR A 504 -7.25 -20.64 -7.25
CA THR A 504 -8.72 -20.70 -7.26
C THR A 504 -9.23 -21.39 -8.52
N LEU A 505 -8.64 -21.08 -9.69
CA LEU A 505 -9.01 -21.70 -10.96
C LEU A 505 -8.63 -23.19 -11.00
N ASP A 506 -7.46 -23.55 -10.49
CA ASP A 506 -7.02 -24.94 -10.37
C ASP A 506 -7.94 -25.75 -9.44
N ALA A 507 -8.29 -25.17 -8.29
CA ALA A 507 -9.23 -25.79 -7.35
C ALA A 507 -10.61 -25.99 -8.00
N LYS A 508 -11.10 -24.99 -8.75
CA LYS A 508 -12.36 -25.08 -9.50
C LYS A 508 -12.31 -26.17 -10.56
N ALA A 509 -11.24 -26.24 -11.35
CA ALA A 509 -11.05 -27.27 -12.38
C ALA A 509 -10.94 -28.68 -11.77
N ALA A 510 -10.22 -28.81 -10.65
CA ALA A 510 -10.12 -30.08 -9.93
C ALA A 510 -11.47 -30.55 -9.38
N TYR A 511 -12.26 -29.63 -8.82
CA TYR A 511 -13.63 -29.90 -8.37
C TYR A 511 -14.54 -30.30 -9.54
N GLU A 512 -14.51 -29.56 -10.65
CA GLU A 512 -15.30 -29.88 -11.86
C GLU A 512 -14.96 -31.27 -12.40
N LYS A 513 -13.66 -31.64 -12.41
CA LYS A 513 -13.21 -32.98 -12.78
C LYS A 513 -13.71 -34.05 -11.79
N GLN A 514 -13.60 -33.81 -10.48
CA GLN A 514 -14.09 -34.74 -9.46
C GLN A 514 -15.60 -34.99 -9.60
N VAL A 515 -16.39 -33.94 -9.87
CA VAL A 515 -17.83 -34.04 -10.11
C VAL A 515 -18.10 -34.85 -11.38
N ALA A 516 -17.36 -34.62 -12.47
CA ALA A 516 -17.49 -35.39 -13.70
C ALA A 516 -17.16 -36.88 -13.51
N ASP A 517 -16.09 -37.19 -12.77
CA ASP A 517 -15.67 -38.56 -12.47
C ASP A 517 -16.69 -39.27 -11.56
N ALA A 518 -17.20 -38.60 -10.52
CA ALA A 518 -18.24 -39.13 -9.65
C ALA A 518 -19.54 -39.39 -10.41
N ARG A 519 -19.89 -38.51 -11.35
CA ARG A 519 -21.03 -38.70 -12.26
C ARG A 519 -20.84 -39.92 -13.14
N ALA A 520 -19.69 -40.06 -13.79
CA ALA A 520 -19.39 -41.21 -14.65
C ALA A 520 -19.39 -42.53 -13.86
N GLN A 521 -18.86 -42.53 -12.63
CA GLN A 521 -18.89 -43.70 -11.74
C GLN A 521 -20.32 -44.05 -11.29
N TYR A 522 -21.14 -43.05 -10.96
CA TYR A 522 -22.55 -43.27 -10.65
C TYR A 522 -23.31 -43.86 -11.85
N GLU A 523 -23.12 -43.28 -13.05
CA GLU A 523 -23.73 -43.77 -14.30
C GLU A 523 -23.29 -45.21 -14.61
N ALA A 524 -22.02 -45.54 -14.44
CA ALA A 524 -21.49 -46.90 -14.63
C ALA A 524 -21.95 -47.90 -13.55
N LYS A 525 -22.11 -47.47 -12.31
CA LYS A 525 -22.56 -48.30 -11.18
C LYS A 525 -24.08 -48.54 -11.22
N ALA A 526 -24.85 -47.54 -11.65
CA ALA A 526 -26.28 -47.66 -11.90
C ALA A 526 -26.59 -48.69 -13.01
N LEU A 527 -25.69 -48.83 -14.00
CA LEU A 527 -25.78 -49.83 -15.06
C LEU A 527 -25.53 -51.28 -14.59
N ASN A 528 -24.73 -51.47 -13.53
CA ASN A 528 -24.23 -52.78 -13.11
C ASN A 528 -24.93 -53.40 -11.89
N LEU A 529 -25.74 -52.65 -11.14
CA LEU A 529 -26.26 -53.11 -9.82
C LEU A 529 -27.74 -53.50 -9.77
N ASN A 530 -28.51 -53.45 -10.87
CA ASN A 530 -29.94 -53.80 -10.89
C ASN A 530 -30.70 -53.29 -9.63
N LEU A 531 -30.44 -52.04 -9.23
CA LEU A 531 -31.18 -51.35 -8.18
C LEU A 531 -32.60 -51.12 -8.71
N ALA A 532 -33.49 -52.07 -8.44
CA ALA A 532 -34.89 -52.09 -8.87
C ALA A 532 -35.78 -51.01 -8.22
N SER A 533 -35.22 -49.88 -7.82
CA SER A 533 -35.97 -48.65 -7.49
C SER A 533 -35.09 -47.41 -7.59
N SER A 534 -34.89 -46.89 -8.80
CA SER A 534 -34.72 -45.43 -8.93
C SER A 534 -35.17 -45.03 -10.32
N LYS A 535 -36.20 -44.17 -10.38
CA LYS A 535 -36.66 -43.60 -11.63
C LYS A 535 -35.51 -42.85 -12.28
N ALA A 536 -35.35 -42.96 -13.60
CA ALA A 536 -34.38 -42.16 -14.34
C ALA A 536 -34.50 -40.68 -13.94
N PRO A 537 -33.38 -39.95 -13.79
CA PRO A 537 -33.43 -38.56 -13.36
C PRO A 537 -34.26 -37.71 -14.33
N LYS A 538 -35.08 -36.81 -13.80
CA LYS A 538 -35.90 -35.90 -14.59
C LYS A 538 -35.05 -34.71 -15.00
N ILE A 539 -34.75 -34.58 -16.29
CA ILE A 539 -33.95 -33.46 -16.82
C ILE A 539 -34.89 -32.30 -17.21
N LEU A 540 -34.62 -31.13 -16.67
CA LEU A 540 -35.29 -29.87 -16.98
C LEU A 540 -34.26 -28.87 -17.50
N LYS A 541 -34.64 -27.91 -18.34
CA LYS A 541 -33.74 -26.80 -18.71
C LYS A 541 -34.06 -25.61 -17.82
N ARG A 542 -33.03 -24.86 -17.39
CA ARG A 542 -33.20 -23.70 -16.50
C ARG A 542 -34.20 -22.66 -17.03
N LYS A 543 -34.27 -22.50 -18.36
CA LYS A 543 -35.19 -21.59 -19.05
C LYS A 543 -36.67 -22.01 -19.00
N ASP A 544 -36.95 -23.27 -18.69
CA ASP A 544 -38.29 -23.87 -18.77
C ASP A 544 -38.94 -24.02 -17.37
N ILE A 545 -38.33 -23.44 -16.33
CA ILE A 545 -38.78 -23.52 -14.93
C ILE A 545 -38.68 -22.16 -14.23
N THR A 546 -39.64 -21.91 -13.34
CA THR A 546 -39.71 -20.69 -12.52
C THR A 546 -38.71 -20.71 -11.37
N ASP A 547 -38.41 -19.54 -10.81
CA ASP A 547 -37.54 -19.43 -9.63
C ASP A 547 -38.11 -20.15 -8.40
N GLU A 548 -39.44 -20.20 -8.25
CA GLU A 548 -40.07 -20.94 -7.15
C GLU A 548 -39.94 -22.46 -7.34
N GLN A 549 -40.04 -22.95 -8.58
CA GLN A 549 -39.76 -24.35 -8.89
C GLN A 549 -38.29 -24.70 -8.66
N MET A 550 -37.36 -23.78 -8.95
CA MET A 550 -35.95 -23.95 -8.62
C MET A 550 -35.72 -24.04 -7.11
N LYS A 551 -36.30 -23.14 -6.32
CA LYS A 551 -36.20 -23.20 -4.85
C LYS A 551 -36.76 -24.50 -4.30
N GLN A 552 -37.87 -24.99 -4.83
CA GLN A 552 -38.43 -26.28 -4.42
C GLN A 552 -37.49 -27.45 -4.74
N ILE A 553 -36.90 -27.45 -5.94
CA ILE A 553 -35.91 -28.47 -6.34
C ILE A 553 -34.68 -28.41 -5.42
N GLU A 554 -34.22 -27.23 -5.05
CA GLU A 554 -33.10 -27.03 -4.12
C GLU A 554 -33.43 -27.54 -2.71
N ARG A 555 -34.61 -27.19 -2.19
CA ARG A 555 -35.12 -27.70 -0.90
C ARG A 555 -35.20 -29.23 -0.87
N ASP A 556 -35.72 -29.84 -1.93
CA ASP A 556 -35.87 -31.29 -1.99
C ASP A 556 -34.51 -31.98 -2.09
N ARG A 557 -33.57 -31.43 -2.88
CA ARG A 557 -32.18 -31.90 -2.94
C ARG A 557 -31.47 -31.78 -1.58
N MET A 558 -31.64 -30.66 -0.88
CA MET A 558 -31.09 -30.44 0.46
C MET A 558 -31.64 -31.48 1.45
N ASN A 559 -32.97 -31.65 1.50
CA ASN A 559 -33.62 -32.58 2.41
C ASN A 559 -33.18 -34.04 2.16
N VAL A 560 -33.17 -34.48 0.91
CA VAL A 560 -32.71 -35.84 0.55
C VAL A 560 -31.23 -36.00 0.84
N GLY A 561 -30.41 -35.00 0.50
CA GLY A 561 -28.97 -35.03 0.74
C GLY A 561 -28.63 -35.19 2.21
N ILE A 562 -29.17 -34.32 3.07
CA ILE A 562 -28.95 -34.37 4.52
C ILE A 562 -29.49 -35.69 5.10
N ASN A 563 -30.72 -36.11 4.76
CA ASN A 563 -31.27 -37.37 5.29
C ASN A 563 -30.49 -38.62 4.85
N SER A 564 -29.80 -38.58 3.71
CA SER A 564 -28.99 -39.70 3.21
C SER A 564 -27.61 -39.81 3.88
N VAL A 565 -27.10 -38.70 4.43
CA VAL A 565 -25.79 -38.65 5.09
C VAL A 565 -25.88 -38.59 6.61
N LEU A 566 -27.06 -38.31 7.17
CA LEU A 566 -27.31 -38.50 8.59
C LEU A 566 -26.94 -39.94 8.97
N PRO A 567 -26.22 -40.16 10.09
CA PRO A 567 -25.84 -41.51 10.52
C PRO A 567 -27.05 -42.44 10.53
N PRO A 568 -26.95 -43.71 10.12
CA PRO A 568 -28.07 -44.63 10.22
C PRO A 568 -28.55 -44.77 11.68
N VAL A 569 -29.87 -44.87 11.89
CA VAL A 569 -30.44 -45.12 13.21
C VAL A 569 -30.26 -46.61 13.53
N GLU A 570 -29.47 -46.93 14.55
CA GLU A 570 -29.25 -48.32 14.97
C GLU A 570 -30.46 -48.87 15.73
N THR A 571 -30.56 -50.20 15.83
CA THR A 571 -31.64 -50.87 16.56
C THR A 571 -31.70 -50.38 18.02
N GLY A 572 -32.83 -49.79 18.42
CA GLY A 572 -33.04 -49.24 19.77
C GLY A 572 -32.69 -47.76 19.93
N GLN A 573 -32.21 -47.09 18.88
CA GLN A 573 -32.08 -45.64 18.83
C GLN A 573 -33.39 -44.98 18.36
N ILE A 574 -33.63 -43.78 18.89
CA ILE A 574 -34.73 -42.90 18.51
C ILE A 574 -34.12 -41.63 17.93
N ARG A 575 -34.66 -41.17 16.80
CA ARG A 575 -34.27 -39.92 16.16
C ARG A 575 -35.44 -38.95 16.13
N THR A 576 -35.19 -37.71 16.52
CA THR A 576 -36.21 -36.66 16.56
C THR A 576 -35.64 -35.33 16.08
N LEU A 577 -36.49 -34.48 15.50
CA LEU A 577 -36.17 -33.12 15.09
C LEU A 577 -36.81 -32.16 16.10
N GLY A 578 -36.07 -31.14 16.52
CA GLY A 578 -36.52 -30.19 17.51
C GLY A 578 -35.47 -29.13 17.80
N ARG A 579 -35.48 -28.60 19.02
CA ARG A 579 -34.55 -27.56 19.47
C ARG A 579 -33.96 -27.90 20.82
N VAL A 580 -32.72 -27.46 21.04
CA VAL A 580 -32.07 -27.58 22.34
C VAL A 580 -32.34 -26.30 23.13
N ASP A 581 -33.08 -26.42 24.22
CA ASP A 581 -33.46 -25.29 25.08
C ASP A 581 -32.32 -24.92 26.05
N LYS A 582 -31.61 -25.92 26.58
CA LYS A 582 -30.53 -25.71 27.55
C LYS A 582 -29.62 -26.93 27.71
N ILE A 583 -28.33 -26.70 27.88
CA ILE A 583 -27.34 -27.73 28.26
C ILE A 583 -26.78 -27.42 29.66
N ILE A 584 -26.97 -28.35 30.61
CA ILE A 584 -26.53 -28.21 32.01
C ILE A 584 -25.53 -29.32 32.34
N CYS A 585 -24.37 -28.94 32.85
CA CYS A 585 -23.35 -29.88 33.33
C CYS A 585 -23.23 -29.77 34.85
N ARG A 586 -23.48 -30.88 35.57
CA ARG A 586 -23.36 -30.91 37.04
C ARG A 586 -22.81 -32.25 37.47
N SER A 587 -21.73 -32.23 38.27
CA SER A 587 -21.15 -33.44 38.89
C SER A 587 -20.81 -34.55 37.89
N GLY A 588 -20.29 -34.20 36.70
CA GLY A 588 -19.90 -35.18 35.67
C GLY A 588 -21.05 -35.77 34.85
N THR A 589 -22.26 -35.20 34.94
CA THR A 589 -23.39 -35.59 34.06
C THR A 589 -23.86 -34.39 33.24
N ILE A 590 -24.02 -34.58 31.93
CA ILE A 590 -24.56 -33.57 31.01
C ILE A 590 -26.05 -33.85 30.85
N ARG A 591 -26.89 -32.82 31.03
CA ARG A 591 -28.34 -32.86 30.75
C ARG A 591 -28.69 -31.84 29.69
N ILE A 592 -29.44 -32.27 28.69
CA ILE A 592 -29.87 -31.47 27.54
C ILE A 592 -31.40 -31.39 27.58
N SER A 593 -31.95 -30.20 27.81
CA SER A 593 -33.37 -29.93 27.64
C SER A 593 -33.65 -29.75 26.16
N PHE A 594 -34.55 -30.54 25.61
CA PHE A 594 -34.84 -30.60 24.18
C PHE A 594 -36.36 -30.54 23.98
N THR A 595 -36.82 -29.67 23.10
CA THR A 595 -38.23 -29.59 22.72
C THR A 595 -38.41 -30.13 21.32
N SER A 596 -39.12 -31.25 21.21
CA SER A 596 -39.52 -31.86 19.93
C SER A 596 -40.97 -31.49 19.59
N ALA A 597 -41.43 -31.91 18.40
CA ALA A 597 -42.84 -31.81 18.03
C ALA A 597 -43.78 -32.60 18.96
N GLU A 598 -43.28 -33.62 19.65
CA GLU A 598 -44.04 -34.47 20.58
C GLU A 598 -44.06 -33.91 22.02
N GLY A 599 -43.26 -32.88 22.30
CA GLY A 599 -43.19 -32.20 23.58
C GLY A 599 -41.76 -32.06 24.13
N PRO A 600 -41.60 -31.44 25.31
CA PRO A 600 -40.31 -31.27 25.97
C PRO A 600 -39.82 -32.60 26.55
N LEU A 601 -38.53 -32.88 26.38
CA LEU A 601 -37.86 -34.05 26.92
C LEU A 601 -36.44 -33.69 27.38
N THR A 602 -35.94 -34.41 28.39
CA THR A 602 -34.56 -34.23 28.88
C THR A 602 -33.71 -35.41 28.46
N LEU A 603 -32.61 -35.16 27.76
CA LEU A 603 -31.61 -36.15 27.38
C LEU A 603 -30.38 -36.04 28.29
N SER A 604 -29.64 -37.13 28.45
CA SER A 604 -28.34 -37.13 29.13
C SER A 604 -27.19 -37.46 28.18
N ALA A 605 -26.00 -36.92 28.42
CA ALA A 605 -24.77 -37.36 27.77
C ALA A 605 -23.71 -37.72 28.82
N VAL A 606 -22.84 -38.68 28.49
CA VAL A 606 -21.70 -39.08 29.34
C VAL A 606 -20.59 -38.04 29.23
N ASP A 607 -20.29 -37.62 27.99
CA ASP A 607 -19.40 -36.52 27.64
C ASP A 607 -19.81 -35.99 26.25
N PHE A 608 -19.19 -34.91 25.79
CA PHE A 608 -19.40 -34.38 24.45
C PHE A 608 -18.59 -35.12 23.37
N GLN A 609 -17.57 -35.88 23.75
CA GLN A 609 -16.61 -36.53 22.83
C GLN A 609 -17.15 -37.82 22.22
N SER A 610 -18.00 -38.52 22.96
CA SER A 610 -18.67 -39.77 22.57
C SER A 610 -19.94 -39.54 21.74
N MET A 611 -20.36 -38.28 21.58
CA MET A 611 -21.53 -37.90 20.80
C MET A 611 -21.14 -37.58 19.36
N GLN A 612 -21.87 -38.15 18.40
CA GLN A 612 -21.70 -37.80 17.00
C GLN A 612 -22.27 -36.40 16.73
N LEU A 613 -21.42 -35.47 16.32
CA LEU A 613 -21.81 -34.10 15.97
C LEU A 613 -21.87 -33.94 14.45
N GLY A 614 -22.95 -33.34 13.96
CA GLY A 614 -23.13 -32.98 12.55
C GLY A 614 -23.58 -31.53 12.39
N ILE A 615 -23.09 -30.84 11.36
CA ILE A 615 -23.51 -29.47 11.03
C ILE A 615 -23.82 -29.45 9.53
N PHE A 616 -25.07 -29.14 9.19
CA PHE A 616 -25.57 -29.17 7.81
C PHE A 616 -26.19 -27.82 7.39
N LYS A 617 -25.95 -26.75 8.16
CA LYS A 617 -26.50 -25.40 7.93
C LYS A 617 -25.40 -24.42 7.50
N GLU A 618 -25.61 -23.77 6.36
CA GLU A 618 -24.73 -22.74 5.80
C GLU A 618 -24.65 -21.51 6.71
N GLY A 619 -23.46 -20.91 6.86
CA GLY A 619 -23.22 -19.74 7.71
C GLY A 619 -23.18 -20.00 9.23
N THR A 620 -23.17 -21.26 9.67
CA THR A 620 -23.01 -21.63 11.09
C THR A 620 -21.54 -22.03 11.33
N GLU A 621 -20.64 -21.06 11.26
CA GLU A 621 -19.20 -21.31 11.11
C GLU A 621 -18.41 -21.37 12.44
N ASN A 622 -19.00 -20.98 13.57
CA ASN A 622 -18.38 -21.08 14.91
C ASN A 622 -19.34 -21.74 15.90
N PHE A 623 -19.32 -23.07 15.96
CA PHE A 623 -20.27 -23.83 16.78
C PHE A 623 -19.58 -24.61 17.90
N GLU A 624 -19.74 -24.15 19.15
CA GLU A 624 -19.29 -24.87 20.34
C GLU A 624 -20.48 -25.50 21.09
N VAL A 625 -20.54 -26.84 21.13
CA VAL A 625 -21.48 -27.57 22.01
C VAL A 625 -20.79 -27.77 23.35
N GLY A 626 -21.20 -26.98 24.32
CA GLY A 626 -20.66 -27.00 25.68
C GLY A 626 -21.71 -26.72 26.74
N CYS A 627 -21.27 -26.79 27.98
CA CYS A 627 -22.11 -26.47 29.12
C CYS A 627 -22.50 -24.98 29.07
N GLY A 628 -23.81 -24.68 29.01
CA GLY A 628 -24.29 -23.30 28.92
C GLY A 628 -24.33 -22.70 27.52
N SER A 629 -24.01 -23.45 26.46
CA SER A 629 -24.21 -23.00 25.06
C SER A 629 -25.69 -22.72 24.78
N ASP A 630 -25.97 -21.61 24.09
CA ASP A 630 -27.32 -21.25 23.64
C ASP A 630 -27.57 -21.77 22.22
N LEU A 631 -28.40 -22.82 22.14
CA LEU A 631 -28.79 -23.49 20.89
C LEU A 631 -30.25 -23.25 20.54
N SER A 632 -30.93 -22.33 21.24
CA SER A 632 -32.37 -22.13 21.16
C SER A 632 -32.86 -21.67 19.78
N LYS A 633 -31.96 -21.12 18.95
CA LYS A 633 -32.24 -20.63 17.60
C LYS A 633 -32.00 -21.65 16.49
N GLU A 634 -31.41 -22.80 16.81
CA GLU A 634 -31.02 -23.81 15.82
C GLU A 634 -32.04 -24.95 15.73
N ASN A 635 -32.25 -25.46 14.52
CA ASN A 635 -32.96 -26.71 14.32
C ASN A 635 -31.98 -27.87 14.46
N VAL A 636 -32.35 -28.86 15.27
CA VAL A 636 -31.44 -29.92 15.68
C VAL A 636 -32.11 -31.28 15.56
N VAL A 637 -31.42 -32.21 14.90
CA VAL A 637 -31.75 -33.64 14.91
C VAL A 637 -31.00 -34.28 16.07
N ALA A 638 -31.74 -34.78 17.06
CA ALA A 638 -31.19 -35.55 18.17
C ALA A 638 -31.41 -37.05 17.94
N THR A 639 -30.36 -37.85 18.13
CA THR A 639 -30.43 -39.32 18.14
C THR A 639 -30.04 -39.80 19.54
N TYR A 640 -30.90 -40.60 20.17
CA TYR A 640 -30.70 -41.06 21.54
C TYR A 640 -31.20 -42.50 21.76
N VAL A 641 -30.71 -43.18 22.79
CA VAL A 641 -31.15 -44.50 23.21
C VAL A 641 -31.89 -44.43 24.54
N HIS A 642 -32.82 -45.35 24.79
CA HIS A 642 -33.39 -45.50 26.13
C HIS A 642 -32.30 -45.90 27.13
N PRO A 643 -32.30 -45.31 28.33
CA PRO A 643 -31.24 -45.57 29.29
C PRO A 643 -31.42 -46.98 29.87
N GLN A 644 -30.33 -47.77 29.92
CA GLN A 644 -30.30 -49.12 30.51
C GLN A 644 -30.73 -49.12 32.00
N ARG A 645 -30.60 -47.98 32.69
CA ARG A 645 -31.15 -47.73 34.03
C ARG A 645 -32.01 -46.45 34.00
N PRO A 646 -33.31 -46.51 34.31
CA PRO A 646 -34.18 -45.34 34.26
C PRO A 646 -33.78 -44.30 35.31
N PHE A 647 -33.46 -43.09 34.87
CA PHE A 647 -33.29 -41.93 35.73
C PHE A 647 -34.60 -41.13 35.76
N PRO A 648 -35.11 -40.73 36.94
CA PRO A 648 -36.32 -39.93 37.03
C PRO A 648 -36.19 -38.63 36.21
N GLY A 649 -37.06 -38.45 35.22
CA GLY A 649 -37.12 -37.26 34.38
C GLY A 649 -36.13 -37.21 33.21
N VAL A 650 -35.42 -38.28 32.87
CA VAL A 650 -34.53 -38.36 31.69
C VAL A 650 -35.11 -39.36 30.67
N ALA A 651 -35.38 -38.89 29.45
CA ALA A 651 -36.01 -39.66 28.38
C ALA A 651 -35.04 -40.61 27.65
N GLY A 652 -33.75 -40.27 27.62
CA GLY A 652 -32.75 -41.03 26.88
C GLY A 652 -31.32 -40.52 27.04
N GLN A 653 -30.36 -41.37 26.68
CA GLN A 653 -28.97 -40.98 26.53
C GLN A 653 -28.70 -40.60 25.07
N ILE A 654 -28.27 -39.36 24.83
CA ILE A 654 -27.96 -38.88 23.49
C ILE A 654 -26.69 -39.55 22.96
N VAL A 655 -26.72 -39.92 21.68
CA VAL A 655 -25.61 -40.53 20.94
C VAL A 655 -25.24 -39.72 19.71
N GLY A 656 -26.13 -38.84 19.23
CA GLY A 656 -25.84 -37.91 18.14
C GLY A 656 -26.69 -36.65 18.18
N LEU A 657 -26.10 -35.54 17.72
CA LEU A 657 -26.71 -34.23 17.63
C LEU A 657 -26.29 -33.59 16.30
N SER A 658 -27.25 -33.22 15.45
CA SER A 658 -26.95 -32.62 14.15
C SER A 658 -27.72 -31.33 13.93
N ILE A 659 -27.03 -30.21 13.71
CA ILE A 659 -27.65 -28.96 13.30
C ILE A 659 -28.06 -29.06 11.84
N VAL A 660 -29.28 -28.63 11.56
CA VAL A 660 -29.85 -28.67 10.22
C VAL A 660 -30.47 -27.32 9.87
N PRO A 661 -30.60 -26.99 8.57
CA PRO A 661 -31.26 -25.76 8.14
C PRO A 661 -32.69 -25.64 8.66
N ALA A 662 -33.21 -24.41 8.72
CA ALA A 662 -34.56 -24.13 9.21
C ALA A 662 -35.65 -24.89 8.43
N GLU A 663 -35.42 -25.09 7.12
CA GLU A 663 -36.34 -25.76 6.20
C GLU A 663 -36.13 -27.29 6.12
N PHE A 664 -35.24 -27.84 6.95
CA PHE A 664 -34.99 -29.28 6.98
C PHE A 664 -36.16 -30.04 7.59
N ARG A 665 -36.48 -31.21 7.00
CA ARG A 665 -37.40 -32.19 7.57
C ARG A 665 -36.77 -33.59 7.58
N LEU A 666 -37.14 -34.40 8.57
CA LEU A 666 -36.82 -35.82 8.54
C LEU A 666 -37.62 -36.52 7.44
N MET A 667 -36.96 -37.42 6.71
CA MET A 667 -37.56 -38.25 5.65
C MET A 667 -37.45 -39.72 6.03
N SER A 668 -38.50 -40.50 5.75
CA SER A 668 -38.45 -41.95 5.85
C SER A 668 -37.56 -42.55 4.76
N GLN A 669 -37.03 -43.75 5.00
CA GLN A 669 -36.25 -44.49 4.00
C GLN A 669 -37.05 -44.73 2.71
N LYS A 670 -38.38 -44.87 2.82
CA LYS A 670 -39.28 -44.97 1.67
C LYS A 670 -39.35 -43.65 0.88
N GLU A 671 -39.48 -42.50 1.54
CA GLU A 671 -39.47 -41.20 0.86
C GLU A 671 -38.13 -40.89 0.18
N ILE A 672 -37.02 -41.31 0.78
CA ILE A 672 -35.68 -41.19 0.18
C ILE A 672 -35.58 -42.10 -1.05
N ALA A 673 -36.05 -43.35 -0.95
CA ALA A 673 -36.02 -44.32 -2.05
C ALA A 673 -36.98 -43.94 -3.21
N ASP A 674 -38.11 -43.31 -2.91
CA ASP A 674 -39.11 -42.88 -3.89
C ASP A 674 -38.74 -41.54 -4.56
N TYR A 675 -37.72 -40.84 -4.06
CA TYR A 675 -37.28 -39.56 -4.61
C TYR A 675 -36.67 -39.72 -6.01
N GLN A 676 -37.26 -39.02 -6.98
CA GLN A 676 -36.72 -38.93 -8.33
C GLN A 676 -35.82 -37.71 -8.43
N LEU A 677 -34.52 -37.93 -8.65
CA LEU A 677 -33.56 -36.85 -8.85
C LEU A 677 -33.97 -35.97 -10.04
N VAL A 678 -34.18 -34.69 -9.81
CA VAL A 678 -34.35 -33.69 -10.87
C VAL A 678 -32.98 -33.13 -11.20
N ILE A 679 -32.63 -32.95 -12.47
CA ILE A 679 -31.41 -32.29 -12.97
C ILE A 679 -31.85 -31.06 -13.77
N VAL A 680 -31.19 -29.92 -13.57
CA VAL A 680 -31.51 -28.67 -14.29
C VAL A 680 -30.32 -28.26 -15.14
N GLU A 681 -30.43 -28.41 -16.46
CA GLU A 681 -29.41 -28.00 -17.42
C GLU A 681 -29.33 -26.47 -17.51
N GLY A 682 -28.11 -25.92 -17.39
CA GLY A 682 -27.85 -24.49 -17.43
C GLY A 682 -28.10 -23.76 -16.10
N ALA A 683 -28.34 -24.48 -15.00
CA ALA A 683 -28.24 -23.95 -13.64
C ALA A 683 -26.86 -24.31 -13.06
N PRO A 684 -26.25 -23.47 -12.21
CA PRO A 684 -25.06 -23.85 -11.45
C PRO A 684 -25.34 -25.13 -10.64
N PRO A 685 -24.35 -26.01 -10.43
CA PRO A 685 -24.55 -27.24 -9.68
C PRO A 685 -25.08 -26.92 -8.29
N THR A 686 -26.22 -27.49 -7.91
CA THR A 686 -26.68 -27.44 -6.51
C THR A 686 -25.76 -28.31 -5.68
N ASP A 687 -25.12 -27.66 -4.74
CA ASP A 687 -23.89 -28.07 -4.09
C ASP A 687 -24.20 -28.94 -2.86
N ILE A 688 -24.62 -30.20 -3.07
CA ILE A 688 -24.73 -31.16 -1.95
C ILE A 688 -23.32 -31.45 -1.37
N ALA A 689 -22.26 -31.28 -2.18
CA ALA A 689 -20.88 -31.49 -1.79
C ALA A 689 -20.29 -30.37 -0.90
N LYS A 690 -20.80 -29.12 -0.97
CA LYS A 690 -20.38 -28.06 -0.05
C LYS A 690 -20.71 -28.35 1.42
N ASN A 691 -21.68 -29.21 1.70
CA ASN A 691 -22.13 -29.46 3.08
C ASN A 691 -21.43 -30.62 3.80
N VAL A 692 -20.35 -31.20 3.24
CA VAL A 692 -19.61 -32.30 3.90
C VAL A 692 -18.12 -32.00 4.09
N LYS A 693 -17.56 -30.93 3.54
CA LYS A 693 -16.23 -30.47 3.95
C LYS A 693 -15.94 -29.06 3.48
N VAL A 694 -15.47 -28.25 4.43
CA VAL A 694 -14.79 -26.95 4.27
C VAL A 694 -15.71 -25.75 4.06
N VAL A 695 -16.11 -25.09 5.16
CA VAL A 695 -15.97 -23.63 5.38
C VAL A 695 -16.04 -23.40 6.90
N ALA A 696 -14.88 -23.37 7.59
CA ALA A 696 -14.64 -22.74 8.91
C ALA A 696 -13.28 -23.11 9.52
N ASP A 697 -12.59 -24.13 9.03
CA ASP A 697 -11.18 -24.41 9.38
C ASP A 697 -10.18 -23.70 8.43
N GLN A 698 -10.63 -22.75 7.61
CA GLN A 698 -9.79 -22.09 6.59
C GLN A 698 -9.62 -20.59 6.75
N GLN A 699 -10.12 -19.96 7.81
CA GLN A 699 -9.66 -18.62 8.16
C GLN A 699 -8.70 -18.68 9.34
N THR A 700 -9.12 -19.16 10.51
CA THR A 700 -8.22 -19.20 11.69
C THR A 700 -7.03 -20.15 11.49
N GLU A 701 -7.23 -21.33 10.92
CA GLU A 701 -6.15 -22.30 10.67
C GLU A 701 -5.33 -21.94 9.40
N PHE A 702 -5.93 -21.32 8.38
CA PHE A 702 -5.17 -20.74 7.26
C PHE A 702 -4.36 -19.53 7.71
N GLU A 703 -4.88 -18.69 8.60
CA GLU A 703 -4.21 -17.51 9.15
C GLU A 703 -3.14 -17.89 10.15
N GLN A 704 -3.35 -18.94 10.94
CA GLN A 704 -2.30 -19.53 11.76
C GLN A 704 -1.25 -20.18 10.87
N ARG A 705 -1.63 -20.98 9.87
CA ARG A 705 -0.69 -21.53 8.87
C ARG A 705 0.01 -20.44 8.07
N ARG A 706 -0.64 -19.31 7.76
CA ARG A 706 -0.10 -18.14 7.06
C ARG A 706 0.84 -17.37 7.96
N ARG A 707 0.48 -17.13 9.23
CA ARG A 707 1.36 -16.52 10.23
C ARG A 707 2.58 -17.40 10.49
N GLU A 708 2.39 -18.70 10.66
CA GLU A 708 3.48 -19.67 10.80
C GLU A 708 4.33 -19.77 9.52
N ALA A 709 3.73 -19.74 8.33
CA ALA A 709 4.46 -19.74 7.06
C ALA A 709 5.24 -18.44 6.86
N MET A 710 4.65 -17.28 7.14
CA MET A 710 5.31 -15.99 7.14
C MET A 710 6.42 -15.95 8.18
N MET A 711 6.20 -16.42 9.40
CA MET A 711 7.23 -16.51 10.44
C MET A 711 8.38 -17.43 10.02
N ARG A 712 8.08 -18.57 9.39
CA ARG A 712 9.12 -19.46 8.80
C ARG A 712 9.89 -18.77 7.68
N GLN A 713 9.21 -18.05 6.78
CA GLN A 713 9.85 -17.28 5.71
C GLN A 713 10.74 -16.16 6.27
N LEU A 714 10.25 -15.44 7.29
CA LEU A 714 11.01 -14.43 8.00
C LEU A 714 12.25 -15.03 8.66
N GLN A 715 12.12 -16.16 9.34
CA GLN A 715 13.25 -16.89 9.93
C GLN A 715 14.28 -17.30 8.87
N GLN A 716 13.84 -17.76 7.70
CA GLN A 716 14.73 -18.14 6.58
C GLN A 716 15.40 -16.94 5.91
N ALA A 717 14.75 -15.79 5.92
CA ALA A 717 15.28 -14.56 5.34
C ALA A 717 16.23 -13.82 6.30
N LEU A 718 16.24 -14.18 7.59
CA LEU A 718 17.22 -13.65 8.54
C LEU A 718 18.65 -14.03 8.15
N ARG A 719 19.58 -13.12 8.38
CA ARG A 719 21.01 -13.37 8.24
C ARG A 719 21.47 -14.38 9.28
N GLU A 720 22.14 -15.44 8.83
CA GLU A 720 22.78 -16.37 9.75
C GLU A 720 24.01 -15.73 10.43
N PRO A 721 24.15 -15.85 11.77
CA PRO A 721 25.31 -15.36 12.49
C PRO A 721 26.58 -16.08 12.03
N ARG A 722 27.67 -15.32 11.89
CA ARG A 722 29.01 -15.89 11.63
C ARG A 722 29.66 -16.33 12.93
N ASP A 723 30.74 -17.11 12.83
CA ASP A 723 31.54 -17.52 13.98
C ASP A 723 31.95 -16.32 14.84
N GLY A 724 31.62 -16.36 16.14
CA GLY A 724 31.89 -15.31 17.11
C GLY A 724 30.81 -14.23 17.23
N GLU A 725 29.79 -14.25 16.38
CA GLU A 725 28.64 -13.34 16.50
C GLU A 725 27.58 -13.90 17.44
N THR A 726 26.92 -13.00 18.16
CA THR A 726 25.78 -13.28 19.03
C THR A 726 24.55 -12.62 18.46
N ARG A 727 23.42 -13.32 18.53
CA ARG A 727 22.11 -12.85 18.07
C ARG A 727 21.14 -12.75 19.25
N LEU A 728 20.33 -11.70 19.28
CA LEU A 728 19.24 -11.52 20.25
C LEU A 728 18.04 -10.83 19.61
N VAL A 729 16.90 -10.84 20.32
CA VAL A 729 15.73 -10.03 19.97
C VAL A 729 15.60 -8.88 20.98
N GLY A 730 15.31 -7.68 20.48
CA GLY A 730 15.11 -6.52 21.33
C GLY A 730 14.43 -5.39 20.59
N THR A 731 14.36 -4.23 21.22
CA THR A 731 13.88 -2.98 20.64
C THR A 731 15.01 -1.97 20.59
N ILE A 732 15.05 -1.16 19.53
CA ILE A 732 16.06 -0.11 19.39
C ILE A 732 15.49 1.19 19.93
N GLU A 733 16.02 1.63 21.06
CA GLU A 733 15.58 2.84 21.73
C GLU A 733 16.05 4.08 20.98
N LYS A 734 17.33 4.11 20.60
CA LYS A 734 17.97 5.29 20.01
C LYS A 734 19.28 4.96 19.30
N VAL A 735 19.56 5.69 18.22
CA VAL A 735 20.87 5.72 17.55
C VAL A 735 21.60 7.01 17.91
N GLU A 736 22.82 6.91 18.44
CA GLU A 736 23.61 8.04 18.94
C GLU A 736 24.95 8.14 18.21
N CYS A 737 25.29 9.36 17.79
CA CYS A 737 26.51 9.64 17.05
C CYS A 737 27.39 10.64 17.80
N SER A 738 28.66 10.28 18.01
CA SER A 738 29.66 11.13 18.68
C SER A 738 30.96 11.13 17.85
N GLY A 739 31.19 12.20 17.10
CA GLY A 739 32.31 12.29 16.15
C GLY A 739 32.10 11.34 14.96
N GLN A 740 33.04 10.42 14.72
CA GLN A 740 32.91 9.36 13.71
C GLN A 740 32.32 8.05 14.27
N ALA A 741 32.07 7.97 15.58
CA ALA A 741 31.54 6.76 16.21
C ALA A 741 30.01 6.82 16.31
N MET A 742 29.33 5.79 15.81
CA MET A 742 27.89 5.60 16.01
C MET A 742 27.65 4.45 16.99
N SER A 743 26.56 4.52 17.74
CA SER A 743 26.17 3.52 18.71
C SER A 743 24.66 3.41 18.82
N VAL A 744 24.18 2.25 19.24
CA VAL A 744 22.75 1.93 19.33
C VAL A 744 22.43 1.50 20.74
N SER A 745 21.42 2.12 21.33
CA SER A 745 20.83 1.69 22.59
C SER A 745 19.75 0.67 22.30
N VAL A 746 19.91 -0.52 22.87
CA VAL A 746 19.04 -1.68 22.66
C VAL A 746 18.45 -2.08 24.00
N ASN A 747 17.14 -2.26 24.04
CA ASN A 747 16.45 -2.86 25.17
C ASN A 747 16.05 -4.30 24.80
N SER A 748 16.53 -5.28 25.57
CA SER A 748 16.36 -6.70 25.25
C SER A 748 16.03 -7.50 26.50
N ASP A 749 15.67 -8.77 26.33
CA ASP A 749 15.42 -9.71 27.43
C ASP A 749 16.67 -9.93 28.31
N LYS A 750 17.87 -9.63 27.78
CA LYS A 750 19.14 -9.65 28.52
C LYS A 750 19.44 -8.33 29.25
N GLY A 751 18.49 -7.41 29.26
CA GLY A 751 18.62 -6.05 29.79
C GLY A 751 19.04 -5.02 28.74
N PRO A 752 19.07 -3.73 29.13
CA PRO A 752 19.50 -2.65 28.26
C PRO A 752 21.01 -2.74 27.97
N MET A 753 21.40 -2.54 26.72
CA MET A 753 22.79 -2.53 26.30
C MET A 753 23.06 -1.50 25.23
N LYS A 754 24.34 -1.13 25.09
CA LYS A 754 24.79 -0.20 24.06
C LYS A 754 25.77 -0.89 23.14
N LEU A 755 25.47 -0.92 21.85
CA LEU A 755 26.31 -1.54 20.81
C LEU A 755 26.98 -0.47 19.98
N LYS A 756 28.24 -0.68 19.61
CA LYS A 756 28.98 0.20 18.72
C LYS A 756 28.69 -0.21 17.28
N ILE A 757 28.45 0.74 16.40
CA ILE A 757 28.43 0.47 14.96
C ILE A 757 29.86 0.64 14.46
N GLY A 758 30.35 -0.36 13.71
CA GLY A 758 31.62 -0.28 12.99
C GLY A 758 31.58 0.72 11.83
N ALA A 759 32.08 0.34 10.66
CA ALA A 759 31.86 1.15 9.45
C ALA A 759 30.36 1.12 9.07
N PRO A 760 29.71 2.27 8.79
CA PRO A 760 28.27 2.33 8.46
C PRO A 760 27.88 1.41 7.29
N ASN A 761 28.76 1.24 6.31
CA ASN A 761 28.53 0.43 5.12
C ASN A 761 28.55 -1.09 5.39
N ASP A 762 29.07 -1.53 6.55
CA ASP A 762 29.15 -2.94 6.93
C ASP A 762 27.93 -3.39 7.76
N LEU A 763 27.03 -2.47 8.10
CA LEU A 763 25.83 -2.76 8.88
C LEU A 763 24.74 -3.32 7.95
N HIS A 764 24.37 -4.58 8.15
CA HIS A 764 23.25 -5.17 7.44
C HIS A 764 21.93 -4.71 8.06
N LEU A 765 21.14 -3.96 7.29
CA LEU A 765 19.82 -3.49 7.70
C LEU A 765 18.76 -4.16 6.84
N MET A 766 17.78 -4.79 7.48
CA MET A 766 16.62 -5.36 6.79
C MET A 766 15.34 -4.94 7.49
N VAL A 767 14.31 -4.62 6.71
CA VAL A 767 12.95 -4.35 7.19
C VAL A 767 12.07 -5.50 6.73
N MET A 768 11.53 -6.24 7.70
CA MET A 768 10.72 -7.44 7.44
C MET A 768 9.34 -7.35 8.10
N THR A 769 8.98 -6.17 8.60
CA THR A 769 7.63 -5.85 9.08
C THR A 769 7.19 -4.52 8.48
N PRO A 770 5.92 -4.39 8.06
CA PRO A 770 5.35 -3.10 7.65
C PRO A 770 5.43 -2.04 8.73
N ASP A 771 5.52 -2.45 9.99
CA ASP A 771 5.68 -1.56 11.14
C ASP A 771 6.97 -0.74 11.09
N ALA A 772 7.99 -1.24 10.38
CA ALA A 772 9.26 -0.56 10.17
C ALA A 772 9.39 -0.01 8.72
N ALA A 773 8.30 0.04 7.95
CA ALA A 773 8.33 0.56 6.58
C ALA A 773 8.69 2.06 6.57
N GLY A 774 9.76 2.42 5.84
CA GLY A 774 10.26 3.79 5.77
C GLY A 774 11.14 4.21 6.96
N VAL A 775 11.53 3.27 7.83
CA VAL A 775 12.56 3.51 8.85
C VAL A 775 13.87 3.87 8.15
N ARG A 776 14.39 5.06 8.46
CA ARG A 776 15.76 5.45 8.11
C ARG A 776 16.64 5.22 9.32
N PHE A 777 17.61 4.33 9.18
CA PHE A 777 18.57 4.07 10.26
C PHE A 777 19.67 5.12 10.22
N GLY A 778 19.64 6.07 11.14
CA GLY A 778 20.54 7.22 11.12
C GLY A 778 20.75 7.87 12.49
N CYS A 779 21.66 8.84 12.55
CA CYS A 779 21.97 9.54 13.79
C CYS A 779 20.76 10.26 14.38
N ASN A 780 20.57 10.15 15.70
CA ASN A 780 19.46 10.74 16.46
C ASN A 780 18.07 10.20 16.12
N GLU A 781 18.00 9.07 15.41
CA GLU A 781 16.74 8.36 15.20
C GLU A 781 16.36 7.51 16.41
N SER A 782 15.07 7.32 16.62
CA SER A 782 14.48 6.52 17.70
C SER A 782 13.37 5.66 17.14
N PHE A 783 13.31 4.40 17.58
CA PHE A 783 12.39 3.39 17.05
C PHE A 783 11.55 2.76 18.18
N PRO A 784 10.82 3.56 18.97
CA PRO A 784 10.14 3.06 20.16
C PRO A 784 9.11 1.99 19.76
N GLY A 785 9.21 0.82 20.39
CA GLY A 785 8.29 -0.30 20.17
C GLY A 785 8.49 -1.08 18.86
N LEU A 786 9.54 -0.81 18.07
CA LEU A 786 9.92 -1.66 16.93
C LEU A 786 10.83 -2.79 17.39
N LYS A 787 10.38 -4.02 17.18
CA LYS A 787 11.15 -5.23 17.48
C LYS A 787 12.16 -5.49 16.37
N ALA A 788 13.37 -5.89 16.74
CA ALA A 788 14.43 -6.22 15.81
C ALA A 788 15.23 -7.43 16.30
N VAL A 789 15.68 -8.24 15.34
CA VAL A 789 16.75 -9.21 15.54
C VAL A 789 18.07 -8.48 15.36
N ILE A 790 18.93 -8.60 16.37
CA ILE A 790 20.16 -7.83 16.49
C ILE A 790 21.33 -8.80 16.58
N THR A 791 22.24 -8.71 15.61
CA THR A 791 23.46 -9.54 15.57
C THR A 791 24.69 -8.68 15.80
N TYR A 792 25.57 -9.10 16.70
CA TYR A 792 26.75 -8.33 17.11
C TYR A 792 27.89 -9.23 17.60
N PHE A 793 29.14 -8.75 17.53
CA PHE A 793 30.27 -9.40 18.19
C PHE A 793 30.35 -8.95 19.64
N VAL A 794 30.41 -9.89 20.58
CA VAL A 794 30.55 -9.57 22.00
C VAL A 794 31.92 -8.93 22.26
N SER A 795 31.96 -7.89 23.07
CA SER A 795 33.24 -7.27 23.45
C SER A 795 34.08 -8.24 24.29
N ALA A 796 35.37 -8.32 23.99
CA ALA A 796 36.34 -9.11 24.75
C ALA A 796 36.78 -8.43 26.07
N ASP A 797 36.43 -7.15 26.29
CA ASP A 797 36.83 -6.43 27.50
C ASP A 797 35.97 -6.83 28.70
N LYS A 798 36.58 -6.92 29.89
CA LYS A 798 35.87 -7.27 31.13
C LYS A 798 34.89 -6.19 31.62
N LYS A 799 35.03 -4.93 31.17
CA LYS A 799 34.15 -3.79 31.48
C LYS A 799 34.05 -2.88 30.24
N PRO A 800 33.37 -3.33 29.19
CA PRO A 800 33.42 -2.62 27.92
C PRO A 800 32.50 -1.39 27.96
N LYS A 801 32.90 -0.32 27.27
CA LYS A 801 32.03 0.86 27.05
C LYS A 801 30.81 0.51 26.19
N TYR A 802 30.95 -0.48 25.30
CA TYR A 802 29.90 -1.01 24.44
C TYR A 802 29.85 -2.52 24.61
N ALA A 803 28.67 -3.11 24.74
CA ALA A 803 28.53 -4.56 24.89
C ALA A 803 29.11 -5.36 23.71
N GLY A 804 29.29 -4.70 22.55
CA GLY A 804 29.87 -5.30 21.37
C GLY A 804 29.78 -4.42 20.13
N ASP A 805 30.22 -4.98 19.00
CA ASP A 805 30.17 -4.36 17.67
C ASP A 805 28.97 -4.90 16.88
N LEU A 806 28.03 -4.02 16.55
CA LEU A 806 26.80 -4.30 15.81
C LEU A 806 27.11 -4.68 14.35
N ARG A 807 26.44 -5.74 13.87
CA ARG A 807 26.60 -6.30 12.51
C ARG A 807 25.31 -6.35 11.72
N SER A 808 24.19 -6.70 12.34
CA SER A 808 22.89 -6.61 11.68
C SER A 808 21.80 -6.08 12.60
N VAL A 809 20.85 -5.39 11.99
CA VAL A 809 19.55 -5.05 12.57
C VAL A 809 18.49 -5.43 11.54
N GLU A 810 17.65 -6.39 11.91
CA GLU A 810 16.59 -6.92 11.06
C GLU A 810 15.27 -6.68 11.77
N PHE A 811 14.52 -5.65 11.34
CA PHE A 811 13.24 -5.29 11.96
C PHE A 811 12.19 -6.35 11.65
N VAL A 812 11.57 -6.88 12.70
CA VAL A 812 10.66 -8.03 12.64
C VAL A 812 9.32 -7.71 13.31
N PRO A 813 8.26 -8.46 12.99
CA PRO A 813 6.96 -8.30 13.65
C PRO A 813 7.06 -8.43 15.18
N ALA A 814 6.14 -7.81 15.92
CA ALA A 814 6.16 -7.78 17.39
C ALA A 814 6.09 -9.18 18.04
N SER A 815 5.36 -10.12 17.42
CA SER A 815 5.25 -11.51 17.85
C SER A 815 6.44 -12.38 17.43
N PHE A 816 7.38 -11.86 16.66
CA PHE A 816 8.51 -12.63 16.16
C PHE A 816 9.37 -13.18 17.30
N THR A 817 9.74 -14.46 17.21
CA THR A 817 10.65 -15.14 18.13
C THR A 817 11.77 -15.83 17.36
N LEU A 818 12.99 -15.78 17.90
CA LEU A 818 14.07 -16.63 17.43
C LEU A 818 13.73 -18.09 17.74
N PRO A 819 14.07 -19.03 16.83
CA PRO A 819 13.89 -20.46 17.06
C PRO A 819 14.78 -21.01 18.18
#